data_AF-A0A9D6TKQ8-F1
#
_entry.id   AF-A0A9D6TKQ8-F1
#
_cell.length_a   1.000
_cell.length_b   1.000
_cell.length_c   1.000
_cell.angle_alpha   90.00
_cell.angle_beta   90.00
_cell.angle_gamma   90.00
#
_symmetry.space_group_name_H-M   'P 1'
#
loop_
_entity.id
_entity.type
_entity.pdbx_description
1 polymer ?
#
loop_
_entity_poly.entity_id
_entity_poly.type
_entity_poly.pdbx_seq_one_letter_code
_entity_poly.pdbx_strand_id
1 'polypeptide(L)'
;MSHTPSLAHDLALKRTVHTPVEQKPHYAWRDVLAGESIELPNVILLCPHGEERFVLTEVADTLGKALTNVHLAKGERDIFNDSNRAWVARICREVAANLTGLSHAQSPIRLTLNQLYELIEKTLVDNNSYFVAKSLLLNRARKISIDRDAAATSTLRVIRRNNQVVPWSEQKVEIAVRKTFLSLQRDSAPAIAITRAVSERVRASTQSFIHIEEIQDMVQEELMKSGHYKVAEAYILFRAQRAAAREIGVDPETQSDPPFAAAAAGSGAQETMILVKRTNGENVFWDGADLRKRIEFARINLDLCLSNDEIEAELRRSVYDQITQKDLDATIILNSKTLIERDADFARFAGRIQLTYIYEEVLGWDIARDGIGALKTAHQRAFKKALAHGVAIKRLNPRLLEFDLAKLAAALDPSSDLEFDFLGIQTLYDRYLIIDKTRKSSRRIETPQFFWMRVAMGLFLDEPGDRESKVTALYELYKSRRFCSSTPTLFNSGTLHSQLSSCYLYYVDDSLEGIMIRGIAENAFLAKWAGGLGGSWTAVRGTGAYIAGTNGESQGVIPFLKLHNDQLVAVNQGGKRKGSGCAYLETWHNDIFEFLELRKNTGDDRRRTHDMNTANWIPDLFMKRMEARQHWTLFRSNQVKDLHELYGQAFEKRYLEYEQLAGQGKISGQKIEALELWKKMLSMLFETGHPWITFKDACNLRSPQDHAGVIHSSNLCCMTADQRVVTAEGVVTVGELYTRARRAALVGPDGNTVLTAEPVNTVFGRRGPVPAGPMLLPRPDAPIVRIVTKEGYTHKVTPDHKVWVVGRGWVEAQELKRGDLIEIQQAEGLWGAVRAEDLAFLSGLIAGDGTFMVREGTISVMLDVWAQEFGLIDEIEQCVARTLAAHDEEVRTTSSLEPRFIGDEYRRRLTSAPLARVLAARGFTRETKLRVPEFVWTGTRETAAAYLRGLYAADASVEASGEITTCSLASVSREFLAQIQILLANLGIKSSLTKMHDAGLVMLPDGRGGEREYWQAELFRLLVTSIQGCRLLENLTGIGALRQNARFLANLEKAGYAQKMHATFEALEPLPNEDAFCLQVFSDEHSWTVNGLITKNTEITLNTSNDETAVCNLGSIILETHLDAKGN
;
A
#
# COMPACT_ATOMS: atom_id res chain seq x y z
N MET A 1 10.52 51.80 10.79
CA MET A 1 11.97 51.49 10.75
C MET A 1 12.29 50.61 11.94
N SER A 2 12.76 49.37 11.72
CA SER A 2 12.99 48.39 12.78
C SER A 2 14.30 48.67 13.52
N HIS A 3 14.22 48.98 14.81
CA HIS A 3 15.38 49.15 15.69
C HIS A 3 16.00 47.79 16.07
N THR A 4 16.66 47.16 15.09
CA THR A 4 17.53 45.99 15.31
C THR A 4 18.95 46.41 14.95
N PRO A 5 19.94 46.39 15.87
CA PRO A 5 21.31 46.72 15.51
C PRO A 5 21.82 45.70 14.50
N SER A 6 22.22 46.16 13.31
CA SER A 6 22.63 45.27 12.24
C SER A 6 23.94 44.54 12.60
N LEU A 7 24.08 43.31 12.08
CA LEU A 7 25.32 42.53 12.18
C LEU A 7 26.55 43.33 11.75
N ALA A 8 26.39 44.25 10.79
CA ALA A 8 27.43 45.16 10.31
C ALA A 8 27.88 46.16 11.39
N HIS A 9 26.97 46.73 12.21
CA HIS A 9 27.36 47.62 13.31
C HIS A 9 28.11 46.87 14.42
N ASP A 10 27.72 45.62 14.70
CA ASP A 10 28.42 44.75 15.64
C ASP A 10 29.81 44.33 15.16
N LEU A 11 29.96 44.07 13.86
CA LEU A 11 31.26 43.83 13.22
C LEU A 11 32.13 45.09 13.23
N ALA A 12 31.56 46.26 12.95
CA ALA A 12 32.26 47.54 13.00
C ALA A 12 32.76 47.85 14.42
N LEU A 13 31.93 47.69 15.44
CA LEU A 13 32.30 47.91 16.84
C LEU A 13 33.36 46.91 17.31
N LYS A 14 33.27 45.64 16.90
CA LYS A 14 34.33 44.66 17.18
C LYS A 14 35.64 45.06 16.51
N ARG A 15 35.62 45.45 15.23
CA ARG A 15 36.80 45.94 14.49
C ARG A 15 37.42 47.15 15.20
N THR A 16 36.66 48.19 15.54
CA THR A 16 37.20 49.38 16.22
C THR A 16 37.80 49.03 17.58
N VAL A 17 37.19 48.15 18.39
CA VAL A 17 37.78 47.69 19.67
C VAL A 17 39.11 46.95 19.48
N HIS A 18 39.28 46.19 18.38
CA HIS A 18 40.53 45.49 18.10
C HIS A 18 41.66 46.38 17.53
N THR A 19 41.34 47.42 16.75
CA THR A 19 42.31 48.37 16.18
C THR A 19 43.30 48.90 17.25
N PRO A 20 44.63 48.93 16.96
CA PRO A 20 45.65 49.51 17.85
C PRO A 20 45.35 50.95 18.29
N VAL A 21 45.85 51.35 19.45
CA VAL A 21 45.59 52.69 20.00
C VAL A 21 46.26 53.78 19.16
N GLU A 22 47.43 53.51 18.58
CA GLU A 22 48.14 54.44 17.68
C GLU A 22 47.36 54.79 16.41
N GLN A 23 46.42 53.93 15.98
CA GLN A 23 45.63 54.09 14.76
C GLN A 23 44.26 54.76 15.03
N LYS A 24 44.05 55.28 16.24
CA LYS A 24 42.81 55.95 16.65
C LYS A 24 43.06 57.42 16.97
N PRO A 25 42.06 58.30 16.77
CA PRO A 25 42.12 59.65 17.31
C PRO A 25 42.27 59.58 18.84
N HIS A 26 43.27 60.29 19.37
CA HIS A 26 43.63 60.26 20.78
C HIS A 26 43.16 61.53 21.50
N TYR A 27 42.59 61.36 22.70
CA TYR A 27 42.20 62.43 23.59
C TYR A 27 42.45 62.00 25.04
N ALA A 28 42.98 62.91 25.86
CA ALA A 28 43.25 62.69 27.28
C ALA A 28 41.94 62.81 28.09
N TRP A 29 41.13 61.75 28.08
CA TRP A 29 39.82 61.74 28.74
C TRP A 29 39.90 61.97 30.26
N ARG A 30 41.01 61.60 30.91
CA ARG A 30 41.37 62.01 32.27
C ARG A 30 41.27 63.52 32.54
N ASP A 31 41.59 64.37 31.56
CA ASP A 31 41.66 65.83 31.73
C ASP A 31 40.26 66.46 31.79
N VAL A 32 39.21 65.70 31.44
CA VAL A 32 37.80 66.11 31.62
C VAL A 32 37.46 66.33 33.10
N LEU A 33 38.22 65.72 34.02
CA LEU A 33 38.08 65.89 35.47
C LEU A 33 39.10 66.90 36.07
N ALA A 34 39.98 67.49 35.25
CA ALA A 34 41.02 68.42 35.71
C ALA A 34 40.44 69.81 36.05
N GLY A 35 39.72 69.88 37.17
CA GLY A 35 39.06 71.08 37.67
C GLY A 35 37.88 70.80 38.61
N GLU A 36 37.39 69.57 38.69
CA GLU A 36 36.28 69.18 39.58
C GLU A 36 36.80 68.54 40.89
N SER A 37 36.43 69.10 42.05
CA SER A 37 36.70 68.50 43.36
C SER A 37 35.60 67.50 43.74
N ILE A 38 35.73 66.25 43.26
CA ILE A 38 34.78 65.16 43.57
C ILE A 38 35.24 64.42 44.83
N GLU A 39 34.43 64.42 45.88
CA GLU A 39 34.66 63.60 47.08
C GLU A 39 34.47 62.11 46.77
N LEU A 40 35.41 61.28 47.21
CA LEU A 40 35.41 59.83 46.99
C LEU A 40 35.67 59.09 48.31
N PRO A 41 34.93 58.01 48.60
CA PRO A 41 35.22 57.15 49.74
C PRO A 41 36.55 56.41 49.57
N ASN A 42 37.09 55.86 50.66
CA ASN A 42 38.33 55.08 50.60
C ASN A 42 38.06 53.71 49.96
N VAL A 43 38.38 53.58 48.67
CA VAL A 43 38.18 52.36 47.86
C VAL A 43 39.52 51.71 47.54
N ILE A 44 39.63 50.43 47.87
CA ILE A 44 40.75 49.55 47.56
C ILE A 44 40.31 48.60 46.45
N LEU A 45 41.07 48.57 45.34
CA LEU A 45 40.89 47.62 44.26
C LEU A 45 41.72 46.37 44.52
N LEU A 46 41.06 45.21 44.49
CA LEU A 46 41.69 43.90 44.51
C LEU A 46 42.00 43.52 43.06
N CYS A 47 43.24 43.78 42.65
CA CYS A 47 43.78 43.45 41.33
C CYS A 47 44.55 42.11 41.38
N PRO A 48 44.71 41.37 40.26
CA PRO A 48 45.41 40.09 40.23
C PRO A 48 46.90 40.13 40.64
N HIS A 49 47.46 41.32 40.85
CA HIS A 49 48.88 41.54 41.18
C HIS A 49 49.08 42.32 42.50
N GLY A 50 48.01 42.67 43.23
CA GLY A 50 48.08 43.41 44.50
C GLY A 50 46.82 44.20 44.86
N GLU A 51 46.84 44.85 46.04
CA GLU A 51 45.84 45.87 46.42
C GLU A 51 46.27 47.25 45.85
N GLU A 52 45.43 47.87 45.03
CA GLU A 52 45.67 49.17 44.40
C GLU A 52 44.66 50.22 44.90
N ARG A 53 45.04 51.51 44.91
CA ARG A 53 44.12 52.60 45.28
C ARG A 53 43.28 53.01 44.07
N PHE A 54 41.97 53.03 44.22
CA PHE A 54 41.05 53.48 43.16
C PHE A 54 41.30 54.95 42.77
N VAL A 55 41.37 55.23 41.47
CA VAL A 55 41.47 56.60 40.92
C VAL A 55 40.41 56.83 39.84
N LEU A 56 39.54 57.82 40.04
CA LEU A 56 38.38 58.07 39.16
C LEU A 56 38.78 58.49 37.73
N THR A 57 39.96 59.07 37.53
CA THR A 57 40.48 59.44 36.20
C THR A 57 40.73 58.24 35.29
N GLU A 58 40.99 57.04 35.84
CA GLU A 58 41.11 55.81 35.06
C GLU A 58 39.75 55.30 34.56
N VAL A 59 38.68 55.56 35.33
CA VAL A 59 37.30 55.30 34.90
C VAL A 59 36.92 56.26 33.77
N ALA A 60 37.30 57.54 33.86
CA ALA A 60 37.11 58.51 32.76
C ALA A 60 37.85 58.08 31.48
N ASP A 61 39.12 57.67 31.59
CA ASP A 61 39.89 57.12 30.47
C ASP A 61 39.24 55.85 29.88
N THR A 62 38.66 54.99 30.71
CA THR A 62 38.02 53.74 30.27
C THR A 62 36.68 54.00 29.56
N LEU A 63 35.85 54.89 30.12
CA LEU A 63 34.58 55.33 29.55
C LEU A 63 34.78 56.10 28.24
N GLY A 64 35.71 57.06 28.21
CA GLY A 64 36.03 57.84 27.02
C GLY A 64 36.56 56.97 25.87
N LYS A 65 37.40 55.97 26.15
CA LYS A 65 37.85 54.97 25.16
C LYS A 65 36.68 54.12 24.62
N ALA A 66 35.75 53.69 25.49
CA ALA A 66 34.57 52.95 25.07
C ALA A 66 33.63 53.80 24.19
N LEU A 67 33.38 55.06 24.59
CA LEU A 67 32.60 56.03 23.82
C LEU A 67 33.24 56.29 22.44
N THR A 68 34.55 56.52 22.40
CA THR A 68 35.33 56.73 21.16
C THR A 68 35.16 55.55 20.19
N ASN A 69 35.23 54.29 20.67
CA ASN A 69 35.04 53.12 19.80
C ASN A 69 33.62 53.04 19.20
N VAL A 70 32.59 53.51 19.92
CA VAL A 70 31.19 53.54 19.46
C VAL A 70 30.98 54.59 18.37
N HIS A 71 31.47 55.81 18.55
CA HIS A 71 31.35 56.86 17.50
C HIS A 71 32.14 56.50 16.24
N LEU A 72 33.35 55.93 16.39
CA LEU A 72 34.11 55.37 15.26
C LEU A 72 33.33 54.25 14.54
N ALA A 73 32.64 53.37 15.27
CA ALA A 73 31.82 52.30 14.69
C ALA A 73 30.53 52.78 14.01
N LYS A 74 30.13 54.04 14.23
CA LYS A 74 29.06 54.73 13.50
C LYS A 74 29.56 55.56 12.31
N GLY A 75 30.89 55.70 12.14
CA GLY A 75 31.49 56.53 11.10
C GLY A 75 31.52 58.03 11.39
N GLU A 76 31.27 58.43 12.65
CA GLU A 76 31.25 59.83 13.07
C GLU A 76 32.67 60.38 13.21
N ARG A 77 32.91 61.60 12.69
CA ARG A 77 34.26 62.22 12.64
C ARG A 77 34.53 63.23 13.75
N ASP A 78 33.49 63.82 14.34
CA ASP A 78 33.60 64.78 15.45
C ASP A 78 33.25 64.09 16.79
N ILE A 79 34.28 63.54 17.43
CA ILE A 79 34.12 62.68 18.62
C ILE A 79 34.36 63.44 19.93
N PHE A 80 35.16 64.52 19.90
CA PHE A 80 35.67 65.22 21.10
C PHE A 80 34.98 66.55 21.38
N ASN A 81 33.73 66.71 20.96
CA ASN A 81 32.91 67.88 21.24
C ASN A 81 32.57 68.03 22.74
N ASP A 82 32.09 69.22 23.13
CA ASP A 82 31.76 69.54 24.52
C ASP A 82 30.65 68.68 25.11
N SER A 83 29.72 68.20 24.28
CA SER A 83 28.61 67.34 24.72
C SER A 83 29.14 65.98 25.19
N ASN A 84 30.04 65.35 24.42
CA ASN A 84 30.66 64.08 24.78
C ASN A 84 31.58 64.21 26.00
N ARG A 85 32.28 65.35 26.15
CA ARG A 85 33.10 65.63 27.33
C ARG A 85 32.25 65.80 28.60
N ALA A 86 31.19 66.61 28.53
CA ALA A 86 30.22 66.75 29.62
C ALA A 86 29.53 65.42 29.98
N TRP A 87 29.26 64.56 28.99
CA TRP A 87 28.69 63.23 29.21
C TRP A 87 29.65 62.32 30.01
N VAL A 88 30.94 62.26 29.66
CA VAL A 88 31.92 61.45 30.43
C VAL A 88 32.05 61.96 31.87
N ALA A 89 32.14 63.28 32.08
CA ALA A 89 32.17 63.88 33.42
C ALA A 89 30.93 63.49 34.26
N ARG A 90 29.74 63.53 33.66
CA ARG A 90 28.48 63.19 34.32
C ARG A 90 28.43 61.71 34.74
N ILE A 91 28.79 60.78 33.85
CA ILE A 91 28.82 59.34 34.19
C ILE A 91 29.89 59.06 35.27
N CYS A 92 31.05 59.72 35.24
CA CYS A 92 32.04 59.60 36.32
C CYS A 92 31.51 60.08 37.69
N ARG A 93 30.76 61.18 37.73
CA ARG A 93 30.10 61.64 38.96
C ARG A 93 29.03 60.66 39.47
N GLU A 94 28.29 60.03 38.58
CA GLU A 94 27.27 59.03 38.96
C GLU A 94 27.91 57.70 39.42
N VAL A 95 29.02 57.26 38.83
CA VAL A 95 29.82 56.13 39.36
C VAL A 95 30.38 56.48 40.75
N ALA A 96 30.88 57.70 40.95
CA ALA A 96 31.35 58.16 42.27
C ALA A 96 30.21 58.17 43.30
N ALA A 97 29.03 58.69 42.95
CA ALA A 97 27.85 58.68 43.83
C ALA A 97 27.41 57.25 44.20
N ASN A 98 27.43 56.31 43.25
CA ASN A 98 27.13 54.90 43.50
C ASN A 98 28.17 54.24 44.43
N LEU A 99 29.45 54.59 44.31
CA LEU A 99 30.50 54.16 45.26
C LEU A 99 30.29 54.75 46.66
N THR A 100 29.90 56.02 46.78
CA THR A 100 29.56 56.66 48.06
C THR A 100 28.31 56.04 48.71
N GLY A 101 27.32 55.63 47.90
CA GLY A 101 26.18 54.85 48.39
C GLY A 101 26.60 53.51 49.00
N LEU A 102 27.55 52.81 48.37
CA LEU A 102 28.11 51.56 48.89
C LEU A 102 28.96 51.75 50.16
N SER A 103 29.58 52.93 50.36
CA SER A 103 30.40 53.19 51.56
C SER A 103 29.60 53.25 52.86
N HIS A 104 28.28 53.43 52.78
CA HIS A 104 27.39 53.41 53.95
C HIS A 104 27.26 52.01 54.57
N ALA A 105 27.64 50.94 53.86
CA ALA A 105 27.60 49.56 54.35
C ALA A 105 28.96 49.05 54.84
N GLN A 106 30.07 49.44 54.18
CA GLN A 106 31.44 49.05 54.55
C GLN A 106 32.45 50.13 54.16
N SER A 107 33.44 50.38 55.02
CA SER A 107 34.59 51.27 54.75
C SER A 107 35.86 50.72 55.42
N PRO A 108 37.01 50.60 54.71
CA PRO A 108 37.20 50.90 53.29
C PRO A 108 36.47 49.91 52.39
N ILE A 109 35.97 50.37 51.23
CA ILE A 109 35.30 49.49 50.27
C ILE A 109 36.38 48.68 49.55
N ARG A 110 36.28 47.34 49.61
CA ARG A 110 37.13 46.43 48.84
C ARG A 110 36.36 45.92 47.63
N LEU A 111 36.76 46.31 46.44
CA LEU A 111 36.15 45.87 45.18
C LEU A 111 37.15 45.07 44.35
N THR A 112 36.73 43.92 43.84
CA THR A 112 37.47 43.29 42.74
C THR A 112 37.32 44.11 41.46
N LEU A 113 38.31 44.02 40.58
CA LEU A 113 38.25 44.66 39.26
C LEU A 113 36.95 44.29 38.50
N ASN A 114 36.48 43.04 38.59
CA ASN A 114 35.21 42.63 37.99
C ASN A 114 33.99 43.39 38.54
N GLN A 115 33.88 43.55 39.86
CA GLN A 115 32.78 44.29 40.49
C GLN A 115 32.78 45.78 40.11
N LEU A 116 33.96 46.38 39.90
CA LEU A 116 34.05 47.74 39.37
C LEU A 116 33.51 47.83 37.93
N TYR A 117 33.87 46.89 37.04
CA TYR A 117 33.32 46.87 35.68
C TYR A 117 31.80 46.64 35.66
N GLU A 118 31.26 45.86 36.60
CA GLU A 118 29.81 45.67 36.74
C GLU A 118 29.09 46.93 37.24
N LEU A 119 29.69 47.66 38.19
CA LEU A 119 29.15 48.93 38.65
C LEU A 119 29.11 49.96 37.52
N ILE A 120 30.17 50.02 36.70
CA ILE A 120 30.24 50.88 35.51
C ILE A 120 29.23 50.43 34.44
N GLU A 121 29.10 49.13 34.17
CA GLU A 121 28.10 48.59 33.24
C GLU A 121 26.68 48.96 33.68
N LYS A 122 26.36 48.80 34.97
CA LYS A 122 25.08 49.19 35.55
C LYS A 122 24.81 50.68 35.41
N THR A 123 25.74 51.54 35.82
CA THR A 123 25.57 53.01 35.66
C THR A 123 25.36 53.41 34.20
N LEU A 124 25.99 52.72 33.24
CA LEU A 124 25.76 52.95 31.81
C LEU A 124 24.38 52.46 31.33
N VAL A 125 23.89 51.33 31.86
CA VAL A 125 22.53 50.81 31.56
C VAL A 125 21.46 51.73 32.13
N ASP A 126 21.60 52.16 33.40
CA ASP A 126 20.70 53.12 34.05
C ASP A 126 20.62 54.46 33.28
N ASN A 127 21.69 54.82 32.57
CA ASN A 127 21.80 55.97 31.67
C ASN A 127 21.41 55.70 30.20
N ASN A 128 20.71 54.60 29.92
CA ASN A 128 20.31 54.17 28.58
C ASN A 128 21.47 54.07 27.55
N SER A 129 22.70 53.90 28.03
CA SER A 129 23.94 53.98 27.23
C SER A 129 24.47 52.59 26.83
N TYR A 130 23.56 51.71 26.42
CA TYR A 130 23.78 50.28 26.15
C TYR A 130 24.93 49.98 25.17
N PHE A 131 25.14 50.81 24.15
CA PHE A 131 26.22 50.63 23.17
C PHE A 131 27.62 50.89 23.78
N VAL A 132 27.73 51.83 24.72
CA VAL A 132 28.99 52.11 25.42
C VAL A 132 29.30 50.99 26.42
N ALA A 133 28.28 50.51 27.15
CA ALA A 133 28.37 49.30 27.98
C ALA A 133 28.83 48.08 27.16
N LYS A 134 28.27 47.90 25.95
CA LYS A 134 28.67 46.84 25.02
C LYS A 134 30.12 46.99 24.54
N SER A 135 30.60 48.20 24.25
CA SER A 135 32.02 48.43 23.90
C SER A 135 32.97 48.16 25.08
N LEU A 136 32.56 48.51 26.30
CA LEU A 136 33.31 48.26 27.53
C LEU A 136 33.43 46.75 27.79
N LEU A 137 32.35 45.99 27.60
CA LEU A 137 32.31 44.54 27.72
C LEU A 137 33.18 43.82 26.67
N LEU A 138 33.19 44.29 25.41
CA LEU A 138 34.10 43.76 24.37
C LEU A 138 35.58 43.98 24.73
N ASN A 139 35.92 45.10 25.36
CA ASN A 139 37.29 45.39 25.80
C ASN A 139 37.69 44.56 27.04
N ARG A 140 36.75 44.29 27.96
CA ARG A 140 36.91 43.35 29.09
C ARG A 140 37.17 41.92 28.57
N ALA A 141 36.42 41.46 27.58
CA ALA A 141 36.62 40.16 26.93
C ALA A 141 38.03 39.99 26.30
N ARG A 142 38.59 41.07 25.74
CA ARG A 142 39.97 41.09 25.21
C ARG A 142 41.01 40.88 26.33
N LYS A 143 40.87 41.55 27.48
CA LYS A 143 41.80 41.38 28.62
C LYS A 143 41.73 39.98 29.23
N ILE A 144 40.53 39.40 29.35
CA ILE A 144 40.33 38.03 29.87
C ILE A 144 41.07 36.97 29.03
N SER A 145 41.31 37.21 27.73
CA SER A 145 42.02 36.26 26.87
C SER A 145 43.52 36.07 27.19
N ILE A 146 44.09 36.92 28.05
CA ILE A 146 45.52 36.96 28.38
C ILE A 146 45.86 36.12 29.63
N ASP A 147 44.87 35.82 30.46
CA ASP A 147 45.06 35.14 31.75
C ASP A 147 45.16 33.60 31.56
N ARG A 148 46.39 33.13 31.29
CA ARG A 148 46.66 31.72 30.94
C ARG A 148 46.70 30.77 32.13
N ASP A 149 46.92 31.26 33.36
CA ASP A 149 47.22 30.38 34.51
C ASP A 149 45.96 29.83 35.19
N ALA A 150 44.83 30.54 35.14
CA ALA A 150 43.54 30.03 35.61
C ALA A 150 43.00 28.84 34.79
N ALA A 151 43.61 28.54 33.63
CA ALA A 151 43.18 27.50 32.70
C ALA A 151 43.64 26.07 33.07
N ALA A 152 44.57 25.93 34.02
CA ALA A 152 45.20 24.64 34.35
C ALA A 152 44.30 23.66 35.13
N THR A 153 43.21 24.13 35.74
CA THR A 153 42.47 23.39 36.78
C THR A 153 41.14 22.76 36.34
N SER A 154 40.71 22.92 35.07
CA SER A 154 39.47 22.30 34.59
C SER A 154 39.72 21.02 33.79
N THR A 155 39.06 19.94 34.19
CA THR A 155 39.10 18.63 33.50
C THR A 155 38.27 18.60 32.21
N LEU A 156 37.36 19.56 32.04
CA LEU A 156 36.39 19.62 30.93
C LEU A 156 36.91 20.50 29.79
N ARG A 157 36.91 19.95 28.58
CA ARG A 157 37.46 20.59 27.37
C ARG A 157 36.37 20.84 26.32
N VAL A 158 36.51 21.94 25.59
CA VAL A 158 35.59 22.36 24.53
C VAL A 158 36.25 22.20 23.17
N ILE A 159 35.59 21.48 22.26
CA ILE A 159 36.01 21.36 20.87
C ILE A 159 35.47 22.57 20.10
N ARG A 160 36.37 23.41 19.57
CA ARG A 160 36.00 24.52 18.68
C ARG A 160 35.69 24.03 17.27
N ARG A 161 34.99 24.88 16.49
CA ARG A 161 34.62 24.66 15.08
C ARG A 161 35.81 24.44 14.12
N ASN A 162 37.03 24.74 14.54
CA ASN A 162 38.28 24.49 13.81
C ASN A 162 39.05 23.28 14.37
N ASN A 163 38.36 22.36 15.05
CA ASN A 163 38.88 21.19 15.77
C ASN A 163 39.95 21.48 16.85
N GLN A 164 40.23 22.75 17.17
CA GLN A 164 41.08 23.09 18.30
C GLN A 164 40.36 22.85 19.63
N VAL A 165 40.99 22.06 20.50
CA VAL A 165 40.49 21.80 21.85
C VAL A 165 40.98 22.89 22.80
N VAL A 166 40.06 23.50 23.55
CA VAL A 166 40.38 24.55 24.53
C VAL A 166 39.72 24.27 25.89
N PRO A 167 40.29 24.75 27.02
CA PRO A 167 39.67 24.60 28.33
C PRO A 167 38.31 25.32 28.41
N TRP A 168 37.39 24.76 29.21
CA TRP A 168 36.11 25.39 29.51
C TRP A 168 36.29 26.75 30.21
N SER A 169 35.45 27.73 29.84
CA SER A 169 35.51 29.07 30.40
C SER A 169 34.10 29.68 30.49
N GLU A 170 33.58 29.68 31.70
CA GLU A 170 32.25 30.20 32.07
C GLU A 170 32.04 31.66 31.64
N GLN A 171 33.06 32.50 31.82
CA GLN A 171 33.04 33.91 31.45
C GLN A 171 32.73 34.16 29.97
N LYS A 172 33.08 33.22 29.06
CA LYS A 172 32.78 33.35 27.63
C LYS A 172 31.29 33.17 27.33
N VAL A 173 30.61 32.30 28.08
CA VAL A 173 29.16 32.14 28.00
C VAL A 173 28.47 33.40 28.51
N GLU A 174 28.91 33.91 29.66
CA GLU A 174 28.40 35.14 30.26
C GLU A 174 28.49 36.35 29.32
N ILE A 175 29.66 36.55 28.70
CA ILE A 175 29.93 37.61 27.73
C ILE A 175 28.99 37.50 26.52
N ALA A 176 28.72 36.28 26.01
CA ALA A 176 27.82 36.07 24.88
C ALA A 176 26.36 36.38 25.24
N VAL A 177 25.92 35.99 26.44
CA VAL A 177 24.56 36.26 26.93
C VAL A 177 24.38 37.76 27.20
N ARG A 178 25.25 38.40 28.01
CA ARG A 178 25.21 39.86 28.28
C ARG A 178 25.21 40.69 26.99
N LYS A 179 26.04 40.32 25.99
CA LYS A 179 26.06 40.99 24.68
C LYS A 179 24.68 41.00 24.01
N THR A 180 23.91 39.92 24.15
CA THR A 180 22.60 39.77 23.51
C THR A 180 21.54 40.62 24.22
N PHE A 181 21.53 40.66 25.55
CA PHE A 181 20.69 41.59 26.32
C PHE A 181 20.96 43.06 25.98
N LEU A 182 22.24 43.48 25.98
CA LEU A 182 22.63 44.86 25.65
C LEU A 182 22.29 45.24 24.18
N SER A 183 22.30 44.27 23.26
CA SER A 183 21.90 44.49 21.86
C SER A 183 20.41 44.79 21.70
N LEU A 184 19.59 44.32 22.64
CA LEU A 184 18.15 44.57 22.69
C LEU A 184 17.79 45.75 23.60
N GLN A 185 18.78 46.53 24.06
CA GLN A 185 18.60 47.65 25.00
C GLN A 185 17.89 47.21 26.29
N ARG A 186 18.34 46.08 26.86
CA ARG A 186 17.82 45.51 28.11
C ARG A 186 18.93 45.36 29.14
N ASP A 187 18.54 45.34 30.41
CA ASP A 187 19.41 44.99 31.53
C ASP A 187 20.06 43.61 31.30
N SER A 188 21.37 43.54 31.54
CA SER A 188 22.21 42.36 31.34
C SER A 188 22.34 41.49 32.60
N ALA A 189 21.84 41.94 33.77
CA ALA A 189 21.94 41.20 35.03
C ALA A 189 21.47 39.73 35.00
N PRO A 190 20.40 39.33 34.28
CA PRO A 190 19.96 37.93 34.21
C PRO A 190 21.00 36.97 33.60
N ALA A 191 21.99 37.48 32.86
CA ALA A 191 23.02 36.68 32.21
C ALA A 191 23.83 35.82 33.19
N ILE A 192 24.03 36.27 34.43
CA ILE A 192 24.79 35.54 35.45
C ILE A 192 24.06 34.24 35.84
N ALA A 193 22.74 34.32 36.07
CA ALA A 193 21.92 33.17 36.44
C ALA A 193 21.86 32.12 35.32
N ILE A 194 21.68 32.57 34.07
CA ILE A 194 21.67 31.70 32.88
C ILE A 194 23.03 31.02 32.70
N THR A 195 24.12 31.77 32.84
CA THR A 195 25.48 31.24 32.72
C THR A 195 25.74 30.15 33.75
N ARG A 196 25.33 30.38 35.00
CA ARG A 196 25.46 29.39 36.07
C ARG A 196 24.67 28.12 35.78
N ALA A 197 23.42 28.23 35.30
CA ALA A 197 22.60 27.08 34.94
C ALA A 197 23.24 26.25 33.80
N VAL A 198 23.81 26.91 32.79
CA VAL A 198 24.58 26.25 31.72
C VAL A 198 25.83 25.57 32.28
N SER A 199 26.60 26.24 33.15
CA SER A 199 27.79 25.64 33.79
C SER A 199 27.47 24.42 34.65
N GLU A 200 26.37 24.45 35.41
CA GLU A 200 25.90 23.32 36.22
C GLU A 200 25.49 22.14 35.32
N ARG A 201 24.78 22.40 34.22
CA ARG A 201 24.39 21.39 33.22
C ARG A 201 25.59 20.79 32.46
N VAL A 202 26.57 21.62 32.09
CA VAL A 202 27.83 21.20 31.45
C VAL A 202 28.65 20.30 32.39
N ARG A 203 28.70 20.61 33.69
CA ARG A 203 29.39 19.77 34.70
C ARG A 203 28.61 18.49 35.07
N ALA A 204 27.31 18.46 34.86
CA ALA A 204 26.48 17.27 35.08
C ALA A 204 26.59 16.25 33.93
N SER A 205 27.05 16.65 32.75
CA SER A 205 27.43 15.71 31.69
C SER A 205 28.69 14.95 32.08
N THR A 206 28.70 13.63 31.89
CA THR A 206 29.87 12.77 32.11
C THR A 206 30.94 12.88 31.01
N GLN A 207 30.73 13.77 30.03
CA GLN A 207 31.62 13.97 28.89
C GLN A 207 32.84 14.84 29.26
N SER A 208 34.05 14.33 29.00
CA SER A 208 35.30 15.11 29.16
C SER A 208 35.53 16.13 28.04
N PHE A 209 34.87 15.94 26.90
CA PHE A 209 34.91 16.81 25.72
C PHE A 209 33.48 17.14 25.28
N ILE A 210 33.19 18.43 25.07
CA ILE A 210 31.87 18.91 24.63
C ILE A 210 32.06 19.78 23.39
N HIS A 211 31.20 19.63 22.39
CA HIS A 211 31.28 20.44 21.17
C HIS A 211 30.72 21.86 21.41
N ILE A 212 31.32 22.87 20.76
CA ILE A 212 30.91 24.27 20.96
C ILE A 212 29.44 24.53 20.59
N GLU A 213 28.85 23.78 19.65
CA GLU A 213 27.43 23.91 19.33
C GLU A 213 26.51 23.42 20.45
N GLU A 214 26.84 22.32 21.13
CA GLU A 214 26.04 21.81 22.27
C GLU A 214 25.95 22.87 23.38
N ILE A 215 27.04 23.61 23.62
CA ILE A 215 27.08 24.72 24.57
C ILE A 215 26.19 25.88 24.10
N GLN A 216 26.15 26.17 22.78
CA GLN A 216 25.22 27.17 22.23
C GLN A 216 23.77 26.73 22.44
N ASP A 217 23.45 25.45 22.22
CA ASP A 217 22.10 24.89 22.37
C ASP A 217 21.64 24.93 23.83
N MET A 218 22.50 24.56 24.78
CA MET A 218 22.23 24.74 26.22
C MET A 218 21.94 26.21 26.57
N VAL A 219 22.68 27.18 26.02
CA VAL A 219 22.42 28.61 26.25
C VAL A 219 21.06 29.04 25.70
N GLN A 220 20.65 28.54 24.53
CA GLN A 220 19.32 28.82 23.96
C GLN A 220 18.21 28.24 24.84
N GLU A 221 18.33 26.99 25.26
CA GLU A 221 17.36 26.34 26.14
C GLU A 221 17.21 27.06 27.49
N GLU A 222 18.31 27.41 28.17
CA GLU A 222 18.23 28.10 29.46
C GLU A 222 17.70 29.54 29.33
N LEU A 223 17.97 30.23 28.21
CA LEU A 223 17.32 31.51 27.88
C LEU A 223 15.80 31.37 27.71
N MET A 224 15.33 30.29 27.08
CA MET A 224 13.90 30.01 26.89
C MET A 224 13.22 29.61 28.20
N LYS A 225 13.82 28.70 28.98
CA LYS A 225 13.31 28.27 30.31
C LYS A 225 13.19 29.44 31.29
N SER A 226 14.13 30.38 31.24
CA SER A 226 14.10 31.60 32.06
C SER A 226 13.07 32.65 31.58
N GLY A 227 12.24 32.34 30.58
CA GLY A 227 11.20 33.23 30.05
C GLY A 227 11.72 34.38 29.17
N HIS A 228 13.01 34.39 28.81
CA HIS A 228 13.64 35.45 28.03
C HIS A 228 13.51 35.23 26.51
N TYR A 229 12.32 34.85 26.04
CA TYR A 229 12.05 34.43 24.65
C TYR A 229 12.59 35.39 23.58
N LYS A 230 12.40 36.71 23.72
CA LYS A 230 12.92 37.71 22.77
C LYS A 230 14.45 37.81 22.74
N VAL A 231 15.12 37.42 23.83
CA VAL A 231 16.60 37.36 23.90
C VAL A 231 17.09 36.05 23.31
N ALA A 232 16.40 34.93 23.55
CA ALA A 232 16.65 33.66 22.88
C ALA A 232 16.52 33.79 21.36
N GLU A 233 15.43 34.39 20.87
CA GLU A 233 15.18 34.68 19.46
C GLU A 233 16.33 35.48 18.83
N ALA A 234 16.76 36.57 19.46
CA ALA A 234 17.89 37.37 18.99
C ALA A 234 19.23 36.59 19.01
N TYR A 235 19.43 35.70 19.99
CA TYR A 235 20.60 34.82 20.06
C TYR A 235 20.62 33.81 18.89
N ILE A 236 19.47 33.16 18.63
CA ILE A 236 19.27 32.20 17.55
C ILE A 236 19.50 32.86 16.19
N LEU A 237 18.87 34.01 15.94
CA LEU A 237 19.04 34.77 14.70
C LEU A 237 20.49 35.22 14.49
N PHE A 238 21.19 35.66 15.54
CA PHE A 238 22.60 36.03 15.46
C PHE A 238 23.50 34.82 15.20
N ARG A 239 23.22 33.65 15.81
CA ARG A 239 23.93 32.38 15.55
C ARG A 239 23.75 31.94 14.09
N ALA A 240 22.52 31.98 13.57
CA ALA A 240 22.19 31.61 12.20
C ALA A 240 22.85 32.55 11.17
N GLN A 241 22.75 33.86 11.35
CA GLN A 241 23.44 34.84 10.49
C GLN A 241 24.97 34.65 10.50
N ARG A 242 25.54 34.30 11.65
CA ARG A 242 26.96 33.94 11.76
C ARG A 242 27.31 32.60 11.14
N ALA A 243 26.39 31.64 11.04
CA ALA A 243 26.62 30.38 10.32
C ALA A 243 26.70 30.63 8.80
N ALA A 244 25.68 31.29 8.24
CA ALA A 244 25.66 31.66 6.83
C ALA A 244 26.87 32.54 6.43
N ALA A 245 27.27 33.52 7.25
CA ALA A 245 28.45 34.34 6.99
C ALA A 245 29.78 33.57 6.97
N ARG A 246 29.84 32.40 7.64
CA ARG A 246 31.00 31.49 7.62
C ARG A 246 30.99 30.59 6.38
N GLU A 247 29.83 30.06 5.99
CA GLU A 247 29.67 29.28 4.75
C GLU A 247 30.04 30.10 3.50
N ILE A 248 29.69 31.40 3.48
CA ILE A 248 30.00 32.32 2.38
C ILE A 248 31.45 32.88 2.49
N GLY A 249 32.21 32.50 3.53
CA GLY A 249 33.62 32.90 3.70
C GLY A 249 33.88 34.37 4.05
N VAL A 250 32.85 35.11 4.51
CA VAL A 250 32.92 36.56 4.76
C VAL A 250 33.28 36.90 6.22
N ASP A 251 33.41 35.90 7.10
CA ASP A 251 33.72 36.12 8.52
C ASP A 251 35.21 36.46 8.76
N PRO A 252 35.56 37.66 9.27
CA PRO A 252 36.96 38.10 9.40
C PRO A 252 37.83 37.30 10.38
N GLU A 253 37.27 36.35 11.13
CA GLU A 253 37.99 35.52 12.10
C GLU A 253 38.86 34.43 11.45
N THR A 254 38.79 34.22 10.13
CA THR A 254 39.64 33.26 9.39
C THR A 254 41.01 33.81 8.97
N GLN A 255 41.30 35.10 9.17
CA GLN A 255 42.52 35.76 8.67
C GLN A 255 43.60 36.07 9.72
N SER A 256 43.43 35.67 10.99
CA SER A 256 44.28 36.14 12.10
C SER A 256 45.19 35.09 12.77
N ASP A 257 45.54 34.00 12.09
CA ASP A 257 46.60 33.07 12.50
C ASP A 257 47.57 32.81 11.32
N PRO A 258 48.89 32.65 11.55
CA PRO A 258 49.89 32.65 10.48
C PRO A 258 49.89 31.39 9.60
N PRO A 259 50.29 31.50 8.31
CA PRO A 259 50.11 30.43 7.33
C PRO A 259 51.15 29.31 7.48
N PHE A 260 50.74 28.18 8.05
CA PHE A 260 51.49 26.92 8.00
C PHE A 260 50.69 25.80 7.33
N ALA A 261 50.04 26.12 6.20
CA ALA A 261 49.23 25.18 5.40
C ALA A 261 49.22 25.47 3.88
N ALA A 262 50.19 26.23 3.36
CA ALA A 262 50.26 26.59 1.93
C ALA A 262 50.82 25.47 1.01
N ALA A 263 50.71 24.20 1.42
CA ALA A 263 51.25 23.03 0.72
C ALA A 263 50.27 21.85 0.62
N ALA A 264 48.98 22.08 0.88
CA ALA A 264 47.92 21.05 0.83
C ALA A 264 46.73 21.45 -0.08
N ALA A 265 46.97 22.30 -1.08
CA ALA A 265 45.99 22.58 -2.14
C ALA A 265 45.93 21.42 -3.14
N GLY A 266 45.38 20.26 -2.71
CA GLY A 266 45.25 19.10 -3.60
C GLY A 266 45.03 17.72 -2.99
N SER A 267 44.11 17.54 -2.02
CA SER A 267 43.43 16.24 -1.79
C SER A 267 42.42 16.29 -0.63
N GLY A 268 41.20 15.77 -0.85
CA GLY A 268 40.39 15.00 0.12
C GLY A 268 39.96 15.64 1.44
N ALA A 269 38.65 15.61 1.73
CA ALA A 269 38.16 15.72 3.10
C ALA A 269 38.75 14.56 3.95
N GLN A 270 39.23 14.87 5.16
CA GLN A 270 39.94 13.89 5.99
C GLN A 270 38.95 13.02 6.76
N GLU A 271 38.65 11.84 6.23
CA GLU A 271 37.79 10.85 6.87
C GLU A 271 38.40 10.23 8.13
N THR A 272 37.53 9.96 9.11
CA THR A 272 37.89 9.24 10.33
C THR A 272 38.10 7.75 10.06
N MET A 273 39.33 7.26 10.25
CA MET A 273 39.68 5.83 10.21
C MET A 273 39.11 5.10 11.43
N ILE A 274 38.55 3.91 11.23
CA ILE A 274 37.91 3.11 12.30
C ILE A 274 38.70 1.80 12.51
N LEU A 275 38.94 1.37 13.75
CA LEU A 275 39.60 0.09 14.02
C LEU A 275 38.58 -1.05 13.94
N VAL A 276 38.79 -2.00 13.03
CA VAL A 276 37.91 -3.16 12.83
C VAL A 276 38.58 -4.46 13.28
N LYS A 277 37.88 -5.25 14.09
CA LYS A 277 38.33 -6.58 14.55
C LYS A 277 37.97 -7.64 13.52
N ARG A 278 38.99 -8.21 12.85
CA ARG A 278 38.80 -9.35 11.93
C ARG A 278 38.56 -10.65 12.70
N THR A 279 37.95 -11.62 12.03
CA THR A 279 37.71 -12.98 12.55
C THR A 279 38.98 -13.75 12.92
N ASN A 280 40.15 -13.32 12.43
CA ASN A 280 41.47 -13.87 12.79
C ASN A 280 42.05 -13.28 14.09
N GLY A 281 41.39 -12.30 14.72
CA GLY A 281 41.89 -11.59 15.91
C GLY A 281 42.78 -10.38 15.60
N GLU A 282 43.07 -10.12 14.33
CA GLU A 282 43.82 -8.94 13.88
C GLU A 282 42.94 -7.69 13.88
N ASN A 283 43.50 -6.58 14.36
CA ASN A 283 42.90 -5.25 14.26
C ASN A 283 43.40 -4.58 12.97
N VAL A 284 42.50 -4.18 12.09
CA VAL A 284 42.83 -3.48 10.84
C VAL A 284 42.14 -2.12 10.82
N PHE A 285 42.86 -1.09 10.39
CA PHE A 285 42.27 0.22 10.15
C PHE A 285 41.44 0.18 8.87
N TRP A 286 40.17 0.53 8.99
CA TRP A 286 39.22 0.61 7.89
C TRP A 286 39.08 2.06 7.43
N ASP A 287 39.31 2.27 6.13
CA ASP A 287 39.27 3.55 5.41
C ASP A 287 37.99 3.73 4.57
N GLY A 288 37.10 2.73 4.56
CA GLY A 288 35.90 2.67 3.73
C GLY A 288 36.16 2.62 2.22
N ALA A 289 37.39 2.33 1.76
CA ALA A 289 37.68 2.22 0.33
C ALA A 289 36.93 1.05 -0.34
N ASP A 290 36.60 0.00 0.41
CA ASP A 290 35.70 -1.06 -0.05
C ASP A 290 34.23 -0.59 -0.08
N LEU A 291 33.77 0.15 0.94
CA LEU A 291 32.42 0.70 1.01
C LEU A 291 32.12 1.62 -0.17
N ARG A 292 33.03 2.52 -0.55
CA ARG A 292 32.86 3.36 -1.75
C ARG A 292 32.65 2.53 -3.02
N LYS A 293 33.45 1.48 -3.21
CA LYS A 293 33.28 0.54 -4.33
C LYS A 293 31.96 -0.24 -4.25
N ARG A 294 31.48 -0.58 -3.05
CA ARG A 294 30.15 -1.19 -2.83
C ARG A 294 29.01 -0.22 -3.19
N ILE A 295 29.13 1.06 -2.84
CA ILE A 295 28.19 2.12 -3.23
C ILE A 295 28.17 2.29 -4.76
N GLU A 296 29.33 2.37 -5.41
CA GLU A 296 29.45 2.42 -6.87
C GLU A 296 28.77 1.22 -7.55
N PHE A 297 29.04 0.00 -7.07
CA PHE A 297 28.39 -1.21 -7.57
C PHE A 297 26.88 -1.22 -7.33
N ALA A 298 26.43 -0.82 -6.15
CA ALA A 298 25.01 -0.78 -5.81
C ALA A 298 24.24 0.30 -6.59
N ARG A 299 24.90 1.37 -7.05
CA ARG A 299 24.32 2.47 -7.85
C ARG A 299 24.19 2.18 -9.36
N ILE A 300 24.76 1.09 -9.89
CA ILE A 300 24.72 0.78 -11.34
C ILE A 300 23.28 0.84 -11.90
N ASN A 301 23.00 1.75 -12.83
CA ASN A 301 21.67 1.94 -13.42
C ASN A 301 20.55 2.24 -12.39
N LEU A 302 20.83 3.00 -11.32
CA LEU A 302 19.82 3.61 -10.43
C LEU A 302 20.03 5.13 -10.38
N ASP A 303 18.92 5.87 -10.34
CA ASP A 303 18.94 7.33 -10.19
C ASP A 303 18.58 7.72 -8.75
N LEU A 304 19.60 7.71 -7.88
CA LEU A 304 19.43 7.94 -6.44
C LEU A 304 19.42 9.43 -6.10
N CYS A 305 18.46 9.83 -5.26
CA CYS A 305 18.27 11.21 -4.79
C CYS A 305 19.37 11.76 -3.86
N LEU A 306 20.41 10.96 -3.53
CA LEU A 306 21.55 11.35 -2.70
C LEU A 306 22.88 11.20 -3.47
N SER A 307 23.85 12.05 -3.15
CA SER A 307 25.22 11.91 -3.63
C SER A 307 25.95 10.72 -2.99
N ASN A 308 27.04 10.26 -3.59
CA ASN A 308 27.82 9.14 -3.04
C ASN A 308 28.36 9.45 -1.63
N ASP A 309 28.77 10.70 -1.39
CA ASP A 309 29.33 11.15 -0.11
C ASP A 309 28.26 11.20 1.00
N GLU A 310 27.02 11.60 0.66
CA GLU A 310 25.87 11.57 1.58
C GLU A 310 25.44 10.14 1.90
N ILE A 311 25.41 9.25 0.90
CA ILE A 311 25.15 7.82 1.09
C ILE A 311 26.23 7.20 1.97
N GLU A 312 27.51 7.52 1.74
CA GLU A 312 28.62 7.04 2.58
C GLU A 312 28.49 7.53 4.03
N ALA A 313 28.12 8.80 4.24
CA ALA A 313 27.89 9.34 5.58
C ALA A 313 26.74 8.63 6.33
N GLU A 314 25.60 8.38 5.66
CA GLU A 314 24.47 7.66 6.26
C GLU A 314 24.76 6.15 6.44
N LEU A 315 25.56 5.51 5.56
CA LEU A 315 25.97 4.11 5.75
C LEU A 315 27.01 3.94 6.87
N ARG A 316 27.89 4.92 7.09
CA ARG A 316 28.84 4.96 8.21
C ARG A 316 28.19 5.38 9.55
N ARG A 317 26.92 5.81 9.54
CA ARG A 317 26.15 6.16 10.73
C ARG A 317 26.10 4.98 11.72
N SER A 318 26.28 5.26 13.00
CA SER A 318 26.30 4.22 14.06
C SER A 318 27.47 3.21 14.00
N VAL A 319 28.45 3.38 13.12
CA VAL A 319 29.71 2.61 13.19
C VAL A 319 30.60 3.21 14.29
N TYR A 320 31.17 2.35 15.13
CA TYR A 320 31.97 2.73 16.30
C TYR A 320 33.34 2.04 16.30
N ASP A 321 34.30 2.60 17.04
CA ASP A 321 35.65 2.05 17.12
C ASP A 321 35.68 0.66 17.78
N GLN A 322 36.51 -0.24 17.24
CA GLN A 322 36.64 -1.64 17.64
C GLN A 322 35.43 -2.55 17.35
N ILE A 323 34.56 -2.19 16.40
CA ILE A 323 33.49 -3.05 15.87
C ILE A 323 34.08 -4.34 15.25
N THR A 324 33.33 -5.45 15.30
CA THR A 324 33.73 -6.69 14.60
C THR A 324 33.35 -6.61 13.12
N GLN A 325 34.09 -7.28 12.24
CA GLN A 325 33.75 -7.31 10.80
C GLN A 325 32.28 -7.71 10.56
N LYS A 326 31.79 -8.74 11.27
CA LYS A 326 30.42 -9.24 11.10
C LYS A 326 29.37 -8.21 11.52
N ASP A 327 29.63 -7.46 12.60
CA ASP A 327 28.72 -6.43 13.07
C ASP A 327 28.78 -5.19 12.16
N LEU A 328 29.96 -4.87 11.61
CA LEU A 328 30.13 -3.82 10.59
C LEU A 328 29.31 -4.13 9.33
N ASP A 329 29.45 -5.33 8.77
CA ASP A 329 28.69 -5.78 7.59
C ASP A 329 27.17 -5.70 7.85
N ALA A 330 26.73 -6.15 9.04
CA ALA A 330 25.33 -6.11 9.45
C ALA A 330 24.81 -4.67 9.66
N THR A 331 25.62 -3.77 10.21
CA THR A 331 25.27 -2.35 10.40
C THR A 331 25.16 -1.63 9.05
N ILE A 332 26.08 -1.86 8.12
CA ILE A 332 26.01 -1.29 6.75
C ILE A 332 24.73 -1.77 6.04
N ILE A 333 24.42 -3.07 6.12
CA ILE A 333 23.16 -3.61 5.57
C ILE A 333 21.95 -2.97 6.27
N LEU A 334 21.95 -2.80 7.59
CA LEU A 334 20.84 -2.19 8.33
C LEU A 334 20.62 -0.72 7.93
N ASN A 335 21.69 0.08 7.87
CA ASN A 335 21.63 1.48 7.44
C ASN A 335 21.17 1.61 5.98
N SER A 336 21.56 0.69 5.09
CA SER A 336 21.05 0.71 3.71
C SER A 336 19.53 0.53 3.62
N LYS A 337 18.88 -0.10 4.62
CA LYS A 337 17.42 -0.26 4.67
C LYS A 337 16.69 1.00 5.13
N THR A 338 17.29 1.83 5.99
CA THR A 338 16.63 3.07 6.44
C THR A 338 16.53 4.09 5.31
N LEU A 339 17.39 3.99 4.29
CA LEU A 339 17.30 4.78 3.07
C LEU A 339 16.10 4.41 2.17
N ILE A 340 15.48 3.24 2.35
CA ILE A 340 14.28 2.82 1.59
C ILE A 340 13.09 3.77 1.85
N GLU A 341 13.03 4.43 3.01
CA GLU A 341 12.01 5.45 3.30
C GLU A 341 12.23 6.77 2.52
N ARG A 342 13.42 6.96 1.91
CA ARG A 342 13.75 8.15 1.10
C ARG A 342 13.40 7.96 -0.37
N ASP A 343 13.65 6.78 -0.90
CA ASP A 343 13.42 6.43 -2.30
C ASP A 343 13.16 4.93 -2.47
N ALA A 344 12.27 4.56 -3.39
CA ALA A 344 12.01 3.17 -3.72
C ALA A 344 13.23 2.47 -4.34
N ASP A 345 14.06 3.19 -5.11
CA ASP A 345 15.27 2.61 -5.71
C ASP A 345 16.33 2.23 -4.66
N PHE A 346 16.26 2.78 -3.43
CA PHE A 346 17.09 2.30 -2.32
C PHE A 346 16.77 0.85 -1.91
N ALA A 347 15.59 0.30 -2.26
CA ALA A 347 15.30 -1.12 -2.05
C ALA A 347 16.20 -2.02 -2.90
N ARG A 348 16.51 -1.62 -4.14
CA ARG A 348 17.47 -2.30 -5.02
C ARG A 348 18.90 -2.05 -4.58
N PHE A 349 19.23 -0.81 -4.21
CA PHE A 349 20.54 -0.47 -3.63
C PHE A 349 20.88 -1.37 -2.42
N ALA A 350 19.99 -1.47 -1.43
CA ALA A 350 20.18 -2.31 -0.25
C ALA A 350 20.30 -3.81 -0.61
N GLY A 351 19.52 -4.29 -1.58
CA GLY A 351 19.64 -5.66 -2.11
C GLY A 351 21.01 -5.93 -2.74
N ARG A 352 21.56 -4.97 -3.49
CA ARG A 352 22.88 -5.05 -4.12
C ARG A 352 24.03 -4.97 -3.12
N ILE A 353 23.92 -4.13 -2.09
CA ILE A 353 24.86 -4.13 -0.96
C ILE A 353 24.88 -5.52 -0.32
N GLN A 354 23.72 -6.12 -0.04
CA GLN A 354 23.65 -7.50 0.48
C GLN A 354 24.26 -8.54 -0.47
N LEU A 355 24.04 -8.42 -1.79
CA LEU A 355 24.64 -9.30 -2.79
C LEU A 355 26.17 -9.29 -2.77
N THR A 356 26.83 -8.15 -2.54
CA THR A 356 28.30 -8.10 -2.46
C THR A 356 28.84 -9.03 -1.36
N TYR A 357 28.22 -9.01 -0.17
CA TYR A 357 28.57 -9.90 0.94
C TYR A 357 28.25 -11.38 0.65
N ILE A 358 27.18 -11.67 -0.12
CA ILE A 358 26.86 -13.04 -0.55
C ILE A 358 27.91 -13.56 -1.55
N TYR A 359 28.38 -12.73 -2.49
CA TYR A 359 29.44 -13.11 -3.43
C TYR A 359 30.79 -13.34 -2.73
N GLU A 360 31.11 -12.54 -1.70
CA GLU A 360 32.26 -12.75 -0.83
C GLU A 360 32.13 -14.06 -0.04
N GLU A 361 30.96 -14.32 0.57
CA GLU A 361 30.71 -15.55 1.32
C GLU A 361 30.78 -16.80 0.41
N VAL A 362 30.26 -16.76 -0.82
CA VAL A 362 30.12 -17.97 -1.64
C VAL A 362 31.28 -18.16 -2.63
N LEU A 363 31.66 -17.12 -3.37
CA LEU A 363 32.63 -17.21 -4.48
C LEU A 363 34.07 -16.96 -4.04
N GLY A 364 34.27 -16.24 -2.93
CA GLY A 364 35.58 -15.68 -2.55
C GLY A 364 36.07 -14.58 -3.50
N TRP A 365 35.13 -13.96 -4.24
CA TRP A 365 35.32 -12.72 -4.98
C TRP A 365 35.36 -11.56 -3.99
N ASP A 366 36.27 -10.62 -4.18
CA ASP A 366 36.45 -9.45 -3.31
C ASP A 366 36.33 -8.18 -4.17
N ILE A 367 35.43 -7.27 -3.79
CA ILE A 367 35.12 -6.07 -4.58
C ILE A 367 36.30 -5.09 -4.67
N ALA A 368 37.18 -5.05 -3.66
CA ALA A 368 38.34 -4.20 -3.65
C ALA A 368 39.49 -4.77 -4.50
N ARG A 369 39.66 -6.10 -4.51
CA ARG A 369 40.74 -6.82 -5.23
C ARG A 369 40.40 -7.17 -6.67
N ASP A 370 39.25 -7.80 -6.92
CA ASP A 370 38.92 -8.45 -8.19
C ASP A 370 38.09 -7.54 -9.11
N GLY A 371 37.32 -6.62 -8.52
CA GLY A 371 36.46 -5.67 -9.24
C GLY A 371 35.27 -6.32 -9.97
N ILE A 372 34.40 -5.46 -10.50
CA ILE A 372 33.08 -5.84 -11.03
C ILE A 372 33.20 -6.73 -12.28
N GLY A 373 34.15 -6.43 -13.17
CA GLY A 373 34.35 -7.19 -14.42
C GLY A 373 34.77 -8.67 -14.22
N ALA A 374 35.36 -9.02 -13.06
CA ALA A 374 35.75 -10.39 -12.76
C ALA A 374 34.59 -11.28 -12.27
N LEU A 375 33.43 -10.70 -11.95
CA LEU A 375 32.33 -11.40 -11.27
C LEU A 375 31.75 -12.58 -12.08
N LYS A 376 31.65 -12.45 -13.41
CA LYS A 376 31.18 -13.54 -14.29
C LYS A 376 32.17 -14.72 -14.32
N THR A 377 33.46 -14.43 -14.44
CA THR A 377 34.54 -15.43 -14.40
C THR A 377 34.61 -16.11 -13.02
N ALA A 378 34.36 -15.38 -11.94
CA ALA A 378 34.28 -15.94 -10.59
C ALA A 378 33.12 -16.93 -10.43
N HIS A 379 31.92 -16.59 -10.93
CA HIS A 379 30.78 -17.50 -10.98
C HIS A 379 31.08 -18.77 -11.79
N GLN A 380 31.62 -18.62 -13.00
CA GLN A 380 31.99 -19.75 -13.87
C GLN A 380 32.98 -20.71 -13.20
N ARG A 381 34.04 -20.17 -12.58
CA ARG A 381 35.05 -20.95 -11.86
C ARG A 381 34.47 -21.66 -10.63
N ALA A 382 33.55 -21.03 -9.91
CA ALA A 382 33.02 -21.57 -8.67
C ALA A 382 31.88 -22.59 -8.89
N PHE A 383 31.09 -22.47 -9.97
CA PHE A 383 29.89 -23.30 -10.21
C PHE A 383 30.14 -24.80 -10.12
N LYS A 384 31.10 -25.33 -10.90
CA LYS A 384 31.48 -26.76 -10.87
C LYS A 384 31.95 -27.22 -9.49
N LYS A 385 32.66 -26.36 -8.75
CA LYS A 385 33.14 -26.65 -7.39
C LYS A 385 32.01 -26.63 -6.36
N ALA A 386 31.05 -25.71 -6.50
CA ALA A 386 29.86 -25.61 -5.65
C ALA A 386 28.95 -26.83 -5.80
N LEU A 387 28.68 -27.26 -7.05
CA LEU A 387 27.92 -28.49 -7.32
C LEU A 387 28.64 -29.73 -6.76
N ALA A 388 29.94 -29.89 -7.04
CA ALA A 388 30.71 -31.02 -6.52
C ALA A 388 30.75 -31.06 -4.98
N HIS A 389 30.89 -29.90 -4.31
CA HIS A 389 30.79 -29.81 -2.85
C HIS A 389 29.39 -30.15 -2.34
N GLY A 390 28.33 -29.63 -2.99
CA GLY A 390 26.93 -29.91 -2.69
C GLY A 390 26.55 -31.39 -2.82
N VAL A 391 27.13 -32.10 -3.80
CA VAL A 391 27.02 -33.55 -3.95
C VAL A 391 27.81 -34.27 -2.84
N ALA A 392 29.03 -33.84 -2.53
CA ALA A 392 29.85 -34.43 -1.47
C ALA A 392 29.20 -34.34 -0.08
N ILE A 393 28.53 -33.21 0.24
CA ILE A 393 27.75 -33.06 1.48
C ILE A 393 26.35 -33.70 1.41
N LYS A 394 26.04 -34.47 0.36
CA LYS A 394 24.74 -35.16 0.14
C LYS A 394 23.53 -34.20 0.20
N ARG A 395 23.67 -32.99 -0.34
CA ARG A 395 22.58 -32.02 -0.49
C ARG A 395 22.05 -31.95 -1.92
N LEU A 396 22.90 -32.22 -2.90
CA LEU A 396 22.58 -32.24 -4.33
C LEU A 396 22.57 -33.65 -4.92
N ASN A 397 21.79 -33.85 -5.98
CA ASN A 397 21.75 -35.09 -6.72
C ASN A 397 23.04 -35.27 -7.56
N PRO A 398 23.78 -36.40 -7.44
CA PRO A 398 24.96 -36.68 -8.26
C PRO A 398 24.72 -36.56 -9.77
N ARG A 399 23.51 -36.86 -10.25
CA ARG A 399 23.13 -36.75 -11.67
C ARG A 399 23.26 -35.33 -12.23
N LEU A 400 23.27 -34.29 -11.38
CA LEU A 400 23.55 -32.92 -11.81
C LEU A 400 24.97 -32.75 -12.39
N LEU A 401 25.89 -33.68 -12.13
CA LEU A 401 27.25 -33.67 -12.69
C LEU A 401 27.33 -34.35 -14.07
N GLU A 402 26.25 -34.96 -14.57
CA GLU A 402 26.16 -35.60 -15.89
C GLU A 402 25.99 -34.57 -17.02
N PHE A 403 25.47 -33.39 -16.71
CA PHE A 403 25.31 -32.27 -17.65
C PHE A 403 26.65 -31.66 -18.09
N ASP A 404 26.66 -31.00 -19.25
CA ASP A 404 27.76 -30.11 -19.63
C ASP A 404 27.80 -28.84 -18.75
N LEU A 405 28.48 -28.97 -17.61
CA LEU A 405 28.71 -27.88 -16.66
C LEU A 405 29.52 -26.71 -17.24
N ALA A 406 30.25 -26.88 -18.35
CA ALA A 406 30.95 -25.77 -19.00
C ALA A 406 29.98 -24.93 -19.85
N LYS A 407 29.11 -25.58 -20.64
CA LYS A 407 28.00 -24.93 -21.37
C LYS A 407 27.07 -24.19 -20.40
N LEU A 408 26.66 -24.83 -19.30
CA LEU A 408 25.79 -24.21 -18.30
C LEU A 408 26.47 -23.09 -17.51
N ALA A 409 27.75 -23.23 -17.15
CA ALA A 409 28.50 -22.14 -16.51
C ALA A 409 28.63 -20.91 -17.43
N ALA A 410 28.81 -21.12 -18.74
CA ALA A 410 28.91 -20.03 -19.71
C ALA A 410 27.62 -19.17 -19.79
N ALA A 411 26.46 -19.80 -19.61
CA ALA A 411 25.16 -19.15 -19.61
C ALA A 411 24.89 -18.26 -18.37
N LEU A 412 25.59 -18.49 -17.25
CA LEU A 412 25.39 -17.73 -16.01
C LEU A 412 25.64 -16.23 -16.21
N ASP A 413 24.69 -15.41 -15.75
CA ASP A 413 24.76 -13.96 -15.89
C ASP A 413 24.48 -13.21 -14.57
N PRO A 414 25.52 -12.75 -13.86
CA PRO A 414 25.37 -12.06 -12.57
C PRO A 414 24.68 -10.70 -12.64
N SER A 415 24.52 -10.07 -13.82
CA SER A 415 23.87 -8.75 -13.89
C SER A 415 22.37 -8.81 -13.54
N SER A 416 21.69 -9.94 -13.78
CA SER A 416 20.27 -10.10 -13.44
C SER A 416 20.01 -10.25 -11.93
N ASP A 417 21.04 -10.47 -11.11
CA ASP A 417 20.90 -10.35 -9.65
C ASP A 417 20.67 -8.89 -9.22
N LEU A 418 21.18 -7.91 -9.98
CA LEU A 418 21.08 -6.46 -9.66
C LEU A 418 19.65 -5.92 -9.74
N GLU A 419 18.74 -6.64 -10.39
CA GLU A 419 17.33 -6.29 -10.48
C GLU A 419 16.54 -6.70 -9.20
N PHE A 420 17.12 -7.48 -8.27
CA PHE A 420 16.39 -7.91 -7.06
C PHE A 420 16.41 -6.83 -5.97
N ASP A 421 15.22 -6.55 -5.45
CA ASP A 421 15.05 -5.73 -4.26
C ASP A 421 15.53 -6.48 -3.00
N PHE A 422 15.83 -5.73 -1.94
CA PHE A 422 16.32 -6.24 -0.66
C PHE A 422 15.49 -7.40 -0.10
N LEU A 423 14.14 -7.30 -0.13
CA LEU A 423 13.27 -8.36 0.39
C LEU A 423 13.40 -9.68 -0.39
N GLY A 424 13.66 -9.61 -1.70
CA GLY A 424 13.89 -10.77 -2.55
C GLY A 424 15.20 -11.47 -2.20
N ILE A 425 16.31 -10.71 -2.15
CA ILE A 425 17.63 -11.24 -1.78
C ILE A 425 17.63 -11.80 -0.36
N GLN A 426 17.07 -11.08 0.62
CA GLN A 426 16.95 -11.54 2.00
C GLN A 426 16.15 -12.85 2.08
N THR A 427 15.03 -12.95 1.36
CA THR A 427 14.20 -14.17 1.33
C THR A 427 14.94 -15.36 0.72
N LEU A 428 15.72 -15.14 -0.35
CA LEU A 428 16.58 -16.17 -0.95
C LEU A 428 17.65 -16.61 0.06
N TYR A 429 18.37 -15.67 0.67
CA TYR A 429 19.49 -15.90 1.59
C TYR A 429 19.10 -16.60 2.90
N ASP A 430 17.92 -16.30 3.43
CA ASP A 430 17.41 -16.89 4.67
C ASP A 430 16.87 -18.30 4.47
N ARG A 431 16.21 -18.56 3.33
CA ARG A 431 15.36 -19.76 3.16
C ARG A 431 15.76 -20.68 2.02
N TYR A 432 16.17 -20.14 0.87
CA TYR A 432 16.27 -20.88 -0.40
C TYR A 432 17.69 -21.35 -0.75
N LEU A 433 18.72 -20.51 -0.56
CA LEU A 433 20.11 -20.86 -0.85
C LEU A 433 20.58 -22.03 0.04
N ILE A 434 21.26 -23.02 -0.54
CA ILE A 434 21.75 -24.17 0.25
C ILE A 434 22.86 -23.73 1.22
N ILE A 435 22.73 -24.19 2.47
CA ILE A 435 23.67 -23.93 3.57
C ILE A 435 24.44 -25.21 3.91
N ASP A 436 25.77 -25.15 3.88
CA ASP A 436 26.65 -26.15 4.47
C ASP A 436 26.67 -25.97 6.00
N LYS A 437 25.95 -26.86 6.70
CA LYS A 437 25.93 -26.99 8.16
C LYS A 437 26.88 -28.06 8.70
N THR A 438 27.72 -28.67 7.85
CA THR A 438 28.70 -29.69 8.30
C THR A 438 29.91 -29.09 9.02
N ARG A 439 30.11 -27.77 8.87
CA ARG A 439 31.19 -26.98 9.48
C ARG A 439 30.69 -26.29 10.75
N LYS A 440 31.61 -25.99 11.69
CA LYS A 440 31.32 -25.24 12.93
C LYS A 440 30.67 -23.87 12.69
N SER A 441 30.97 -23.23 11.56
CA SER A 441 30.27 -22.03 11.09
C SER A 441 29.48 -22.39 9.85
N SER A 442 28.16 -22.16 9.89
CA SER A 442 27.27 -22.40 8.75
C SER A 442 27.55 -21.42 7.62
N ARG A 443 27.82 -21.93 6.41
CA ARG A 443 28.17 -21.12 5.23
C ARG A 443 27.27 -21.47 4.04
N ARG A 444 26.83 -20.48 3.28
CA ARG A 444 26.09 -20.69 2.02
C ARG A 444 27.01 -21.25 0.94
N ILE A 445 26.46 -22.07 0.04
CA ILE A 445 27.21 -22.65 -1.09
C ILE A 445 26.67 -22.22 -2.46
N GLU A 446 25.58 -21.43 -2.47
CA GLU A 446 24.89 -20.98 -3.68
C GLU A 446 24.78 -19.47 -3.69
N THR A 447 25.02 -18.85 -4.84
CA THR A 447 24.51 -17.50 -5.16
C THR A 447 23.10 -17.63 -5.77
N PRO A 448 22.32 -16.55 -5.91
CA PRO A 448 21.01 -16.62 -6.56
C PRO A 448 21.08 -17.23 -7.98
N GLN A 449 22.10 -16.90 -8.76
CA GLN A 449 22.34 -17.51 -10.07
C GLN A 449 22.58 -19.03 -10.02
N PHE A 450 23.34 -19.53 -9.03
CA PHE A 450 23.52 -20.98 -8.86
C PHE A 450 22.22 -21.67 -8.42
N PHE A 451 21.42 -21.00 -7.60
CA PHE A 451 20.09 -21.46 -7.18
C PHE A 451 19.13 -21.62 -8.38
N TRP A 452 18.99 -20.60 -9.23
CA TRP A 452 18.12 -20.67 -10.41
C TRP A 452 18.58 -21.74 -11.41
N MET A 453 19.89 -21.82 -11.66
CA MET A 453 20.46 -22.85 -12.53
C MET A 453 20.23 -24.26 -11.97
N ARG A 454 20.42 -24.49 -10.66
CA ARG A 454 20.10 -25.78 -10.02
C ARG A 454 18.64 -26.16 -10.22
N VAL A 455 17.71 -25.23 -10.00
CA VAL A 455 16.27 -25.53 -10.11
C VAL A 455 15.93 -25.95 -11.55
N ALA A 456 16.48 -25.26 -12.55
CA ALA A 456 16.30 -25.62 -13.95
C ALA A 456 16.95 -26.98 -14.30
N MET A 457 18.19 -27.23 -13.87
CA MET A 457 18.86 -28.53 -14.07
C MET A 457 18.09 -29.69 -13.43
N GLY A 458 17.55 -29.49 -12.23
CA GLY A 458 16.83 -30.51 -11.49
C GLY A 458 15.49 -30.91 -12.10
N LEU A 459 14.82 -29.99 -12.82
CA LEU A 459 13.54 -30.27 -13.50
C LEU A 459 13.73 -31.08 -14.78
N PHE A 460 14.86 -30.91 -15.48
CA PHE A 460 15.13 -31.56 -16.77
C PHE A 460 16.13 -32.73 -16.68
N LEU A 461 16.26 -33.35 -15.51
CA LEU A 461 17.14 -34.52 -15.29
C LEU A 461 16.81 -35.71 -16.22
N ASP A 462 15.54 -35.91 -16.52
CA ASP A 462 15.03 -37.07 -17.27
C ASP A 462 14.52 -36.71 -18.69
N GLU A 463 14.72 -35.48 -19.15
CA GLU A 463 14.37 -35.06 -20.52
C GLU A 463 15.09 -35.90 -21.59
N PRO A 464 14.41 -36.36 -22.64
CA PRO A 464 15.05 -37.02 -23.78
C PRO A 464 15.60 -35.97 -24.78
N GLY A 465 16.90 -36.05 -25.09
CA GLY A 465 17.56 -35.19 -26.10
C GLY A 465 18.46 -34.11 -25.50
N ASP A 466 18.41 -32.88 -26.05
CA ASP A 466 19.25 -31.74 -25.66
C ASP A 466 18.75 -31.09 -24.36
N ARG A 467 19.13 -31.70 -23.23
CA ARG A 467 18.73 -31.26 -21.89
C ARG A 467 19.28 -29.87 -21.56
N GLU A 468 20.54 -29.60 -21.90
CA GLU A 468 21.21 -28.35 -21.58
C GLU A 468 20.51 -27.14 -22.20
N SER A 469 19.97 -27.26 -23.41
CA SER A 469 19.23 -26.16 -24.04
C SER A 469 17.87 -25.93 -23.38
N LYS A 470 17.19 -26.99 -22.89
CA LYS A 470 15.96 -26.85 -22.05
C LYS A 470 16.26 -26.19 -20.70
N VAL A 471 17.33 -26.63 -20.03
CA VAL A 471 17.83 -26.03 -18.78
C VAL A 471 18.14 -24.55 -18.98
N THR A 472 18.83 -24.20 -20.08
CA THR A 472 19.18 -22.81 -20.39
C THR A 472 17.93 -21.97 -20.65
N ALA A 473 16.95 -22.47 -21.42
CA ALA A 473 15.69 -21.75 -21.67
C ALA A 473 14.88 -21.46 -20.39
N LEU A 474 14.76 -22.43 -19.47
CA LEU A 474 14.07 -22.20 -18.19
C LEU A 474 14.88 -21.31 -17.25
N TYR A 475 16.20 -21.43 -17.25
CA TYR A 475 17.08 -20.51 -16.53
C TYR A 475 16.95 -19.08 -17.08
N GLU A 476 16.80 -18.88 -18.39
CA GLU A 476 16.51 -17.56 -19.00
C GLU A 476 15.16 -17.01 -18.54
N LEU A 477 14.12 -17.86 -18.40
CA LEU A 477 12.83 -17.45 -17.83
C LEU A 477 12.92 -17.04 -16.35
N TYR A 478 13.72 -17.74 -15.53
CA TYR A 478 13.98 -17.34 -14.14
C TYR A 478 14.81 -16.04 -14.07
N LYS A 479 15.88 -15.96 -14.88
CA LYS A 479 16.79 -14.82 -14.98
C LYS A 479 16.07 -13.53 -15.36
N SER A 480 15.18 -13.61 -16.36
CA SER A 480 14.33 -12.50 -16.83
C SER A 480 13.07 -12.31 -15.98
N ARG A 481 12.93 -13.05 -14.87
CA ARG A 481 11.79 -13.01 -13.94
C ARG A 481 10.44 -13.39 -14.55
N ARG A 482 10.41 -13.79 -15.81
CA ARG A 482 9.22 -14.21 -16.57
C ARG A 482 8.44 -15.35 -15.94
N PHE A 483 9.11 -16.23 -15.21
CA PHE A 483 8.48 -17.35 -14.53
C PHE A 483 9.10 -17.57 -13.15
N CYS A 484 8.29 -18.06 -12.21
CA CYS A 484 8.72 -18.48 -10.89
C CYS A 484 7.95 -19.73 -10.47
N SER A 485 8.65 -20.83 -10.20
CA SER A 485 8.00 -22.07 -9.76
C SER A 485 7.54 -21.96 -8.30
N SER A 486 6.60 -22.82 -7.89
CA SER A 486 6.17 -22.87 -6.49
C SER A 486 7.32 -23.16 -5.51
N THR A 487 7.16 -22.68 -4.27
CA THR A 487 8.10 -22.87 -3.16
C THR A 487 8.71 -24.28 -3.04
N PRO A 488 7.95 -25.41 -3.05
CA PRO A 488 8.54 -26.76 -3.00
C PRO A 488 9.51 -27.05 -4.16
N THR A 489 9.12 -26.72 -5.40
CA THR A 489 9.97 -26.89 -6.59
C THR A 489 11.28 -26.10 -6.43
N LEU A 490 11.20 -24.84 -6.01
CA LEU A 490 12.37 -24.00 -5.75
C LEU A 490 13.30 -24.56 -4.64
N PHE A 491 12.74 -25.10 -3.56
CA PHE A 491 13.54 -25.67 -2.47
C PHE A 491 14.19 -27.01 -2.83
N ASN A 492 13.46 -27.89 -3.51
CA ASN A 492 13.80 -29.30 -3.57
C ASN A 492 14.35 -29.73 -4.94
N SER A 493 14.11 -28.99 -6.02
CA SER A 493 14.66 -29.31 -7.35
C SER A 493 16.19 -29.39 -7.33
N GLY A 494 16.73 -30.47 -7.91
CA GLY A 494 18.17 -30.77 -7.95
C GLY A 494 18.72 -31.36 -6.65
N THR A 495 17.91 -31.55 -5.61
CA THR A 495 18.33 -32.24 -4.39
C THR A 495 18.14 -33.75 -4.50
N LEU A 496 18.72 -34.53 -3.58
CA LEU A 496 18.60 -36.00 -3.55
C LEU A 496 17.15 -36.49 -3.45
N HIS A 497 16.23 -35.70 -2.88
CA HIS A 497 14.82 -36.03 -2.77
C HIS A 497 14.00 -34.82 -3.22
N SER A 498 13.78 -34.75 -4.52
CA SER A 498 13.14 -33.61 -5.19
C SER A 498 11.61 -33.67 -5.04
N GLN A 499 11.09 -33.36 -3.84
CA GLN A 499 9.65 -33.20 -3.62
C GLN A 499 9.18 -31.87 -4.23
N LEU A 500 8.75 -31.88 -5.49
CA LEU A 500 8.41 -30.68 -6.25
C LEU A 500 7.01 -30.12 -5.93
N SER A 501 6.11 -30.97 -5.43
CA SER A 501 4.72 -30.67 -5.10
C SER A 501 4.52 -30.42 -3.60
N SER A 502 3.54 -29.60 -3.23
CA SER A 502 3.27 -29.27 -1.81
C SER A 502 1.79 -29.26 -1.41
N CYS A 503 0.85 -29.66 -2.25
CA CYS A 503 -0.57 -29.61 -1.91
C CYS A 503 -1.18 -30.99 -2.18
N TYR A 504 -1.74 -31.60 -1.14
CA TYR A 504 -2.21 -32.99 -1.15
C TYR A 504 -3.64 -33.08 -0.63
N LEU A 505 -4.49 -33.85 -1.33
CA LEU A 505 -5.82 -34.21 -0.85
C LEU A 505 -5.91 -35.71 -0.60
N TYR A 506 -6.47 -36.10 0.55
CA TYR A 506 -6.51 -37.49 1.01
C TYR A 506 -7.88 -37.87 1.60
N TYR A 507 -8.12 -39.19 1.68
CA TYR A 507 -9.32 -39.80 2.26
C TYR A 507 -8.90 -40.71 3.43
N VAL A 508 -9.64 -40.68 4.54
CA VAL A 508 -9.41 -41.52 5.72
C VAL A 508 -10.57 -42.49 5.91
N ASP A 509 -10.30 -43.78 5.86
CA ASP A 509 -11.26 -44.87 6.02
C ASP A 509 -11.54 -45.23 7.50
N ASP A 510 -12.61 -46.00 7.75
CA ASP A 510 -13.08 -46.41 9.08
C ASP A 510 -12.32 -47.62 9.67
N SER A 511 -10.99 -47.59 9.61
CA SER A 511 -10.11 -48.58 10.26
C SER A 511 -9.02 -47.89 11.09
N LEU A 512 -8.53 -48.55 12.16
CA LEU A 512 -7.47 -47.96 12.97
C LEU A 512 -6.16 -47.87 12.17
N GLU A 513 -5.92 -48.87 11.35
CA GLU A 513 -4.84 -48.96 10.38
C GLU A 513 -4.92 -47.77 9.40
N GLY A 514 -6.06 -47.53 8.76
CA GLY A 514 -6.30 -46.42 7.84
C GLY A 514 -6.13 -45.04 8.48
N ILE A 515 -6.72 -44.83 9.67
CA ILE A 515 -6.58 -43.60 10.43
C ILE A 515 -5.12 -43.33 10.81
N MET A 516 -4.41 -44.34 11.32
CA MET A 516 -3.02 -44.17 11.77
C MET A 516 -2.01 -44.13 10.61
N ILE A 517 -2.25 -44.87 9.53
CA ILE A 517 -1.37 -44.91 8.36
C ILE A 517 -1.65 -43.69 7.48
N ARG A 518 -2.85 -43.54 6.91
CA ARG A 518 -3.16 -42.42 6.00
C ARG A 518 -3.33 -41.11 6.75
N GLY A 519 -4.25 -41.11 7.72
CA GLY A 519 -4.63 -39.91 8.47
C GLY A 519 -3.49 -39.27 9.28
N ILE A 520 -2.49 -40.04 9.71
CA ILE A 520 -1.39 -39.56 10.56
C ILE A 520 0.00 -39.83 9.96
N ALA A 521 0.36 -41.07 9.59
CA ALA A 521 1.74 -41.40 9.20
C ALA A 521 2.11 -40.89 7.79
N GLU A 522 1.29 -41.14 6.77
CA GLU A 522 1.44 -40.61 5.42
C GLU A 522 1.38 -39.09 5.44
N ASN A 523 0.42 -38.52 6.16
CA ASN A 523 0.35 -37.07 6.40
C ASN A 523 1.60 -36.51 7.07
N ALA A 524 2.24 -37.23 8.01
CA ALA A 524 3.55 -36.86 8.54
C ALA A 524 4.65 -36.95 7.46
N PHE A 525 4.65 -37.97 6.59
CA PHE A 525 5.62 -38.08 5.49
C PHE A 525 5.43 -37.00 4.41
N LEU A 526 4.20 -36.58 4.12
CA LEU A 526 3.87 -35.48 3.21
C LEU A 526 4.23 -34.11 3.83
N ALA A 527 3.85 -33.87 5.09
CA ALA A 527 4.19 -32.66 5.83
C ALA A 527 5.70 -32.47 6.00
N LYS A 528 6.47 -33.56 6.16
CA LYS A 528 7.94 -33.56 6.29
C LYS A 528 8.64 -32.75 5.20
N TRP A 529 8.09 -32.75 3.99
CA TRP A 529 8.64 -32.09 2.81
C TRP A 529 7.85 -30.84 2.38
N ALA A 530 7.18 -30.19 3.33
CA ALA A 530 6.39 -28.97 3.14
C ALA A 530 5.03 -29.16 2.43
N GLY A 531 4.43 -30.35 2.52
CA GLY A 531 3.02 -30.55 2.17
C GLY A 531 2.07 -29.74 3.06
N GLY A 532 1.14 -29.02 2.43
CA GLY A 532 -0.16 -28.65 2.98
C GLY A 532 -1.19 -29.72 2.61
N LEU A 533 -2.10 -30.00 3.53
CA LEU A 533 -2.92 -31.22 3.51
C LEU A 533 -4.42 -30.89 3.58
N GLY A 534 -5.26 -31.57 2.80
CA GLY A 534 -6.72 -31.49 2.87
C GLY A 534 -7.34 -32.88 2.94
N GLY A 535 -7.98 -33.24 4.06
CA GLY A 535 -8.46 -34.60 4.30
C GLY A 535 -9.95 -34.69 4.55
N SER A 536 -10.64 -35.65 3.91
CA SER A 536 -11.96 -36.07 4.41
C SER A 536 -11.81 -37.02 5.59
N TRP A 537 -12.50 -36.70 6.68
CA TRP A 537 -12.58 -37.52 7.90
C TRP A 537 -13.99 -38.09 8.13
N THR A 538 -14.91 -37.90 7.18
CA THR A 538 -16.34 -38.26 7.31
C THR A 538 -16.57 -39.76 7.45
N ALA A 539 -15.76 -40.61 6.82
CA ALA A 539 -15.97 -42.06 6.87
C ALA A 539 -15.70 -42.67 8.26
N VAL A 540 -14.81 -42.05 9.05
CA VAL A 540 -14.44 -42.49 10.41
C VAL A 540 -15.68 -42.51 11.31
N ARG A 541 -15.90 -43.59 12.07
CA ARG A 541 -17.05 -43.69 12.97
C ARG A 541 -17.00 -42.70 14.13
N GLY A 542 -18.08 -41.94 14.31
CA GLY A 542 -18.24 -41.06 15.46
C GLY A 542 -18.54 -41.73 16.80
N THR A 543 -18.75 -40.91 17.82
CA THR A 543 -18.81 -41.29 19.24
C THR A 543 -19.91 -42.31 19.58
N GLY A 544 -19.56 -43.28 20.43
CA GLY A 544 -20.42 -44.36 20.91
C GLY A 544 -20.68 -45.48 19.88
N ALA A 545 -20.03 -45.44 18.71
CA ALA A 545 -20.14 -46.49 17.71
C ALA A 545 -19.43 -47.78 18.18
N TYR A 546 -20.09 -48.93 18.04
CA TYR A 546 -19.57 -50.23 18.46
C TYR A 546 -18.32 -50.67 17.67
N ILE A 547 -17.36 -51.27 18.36
CA ILE A 547 -16.12 -51.81 17.78
C ILE A 547 -16.10 -53.33 17.99
N ALA A 548 -16.39 -54.08 16.93
CA ALA A 548 -16.53 -55.54 16.99
C ALA A 548 -15.26 -56.28 17.46
N GLY A 549 -14.07 -55.76 17.16
CA GLY A 549 -12.80 -56.41 17.55
C GLY A 549 -12.42 -56.25 19.02
N THR A 550 -12.71 -55.10 19.63
CA THR A 550 -12.38 -54.81 21.04
C THR A 550 -13.59 -54.90 21.98
N ASN A 551 -14.78 -55.14 21.44
CA ASN A 551 -16.06 -55.16 22.16
C ASN A 551 -16.35 -53.88 22.97
N GLY A 552 -15.86 -52.73 22.50
CA GLY A 552 -16.01 -51.42 23.14
C GLY A 552 -16.69 -50.38 22.24
N GLU A 553 -16.71 -49.13 22.71
CA GLU A 553 -17.30 -47.99 22.00
C GLU A 553 -16.25 -46.97 21.54
N SER A 554 -16.43 -46.44 20.33
CA SER A 554 -15.58 -45.37 19.77
C SER A 554 -15.71 -44.06 20.55
N GLN A 555 -14.59 -43.35 20.71
CA GLN A 555 -14.53 -41.97 21.22
C GLN A 555 -14.69 -40.92 20.11
N GLY A 556 -15.02 -41.35 18.89
CA GLY A 556 -15.29 -40.47 17.75
C GLY A 556 -14.05 -39.98 17.01
N VAL A 557 -14.27 -39.01 16.12
CA VAL A 557 -13.24 -38.44 15.23
C VAL A 557 -12.33 -37.44 15.95
N ILE A 558 -12.82 -36.78 16.99
CA ILE A 558 -12.15 -35.67 17.69
C ILE A 558 -10.77 -36.03 18.28
N PRO A 559 -10.56 -37.19 18.94
CA PRO A 559 -9.24 -37.57 19.44
C PRO A 559 -8.21 -37.82 18.32
N PHE A 560 -8.65 -38.33 17.16
CA PHE A 560 -7.78 -38.53 16.01
C PHE A 560 -7.41 -37.19 15.34
N LEU A 561 -8.33 -36.23 15.31
CA LEU A 561 -8.04 -34.85 14.89
C LEU A 561 -7.08 -34.12 15.84
N LYS A 562 -7.14 -34.38 17.16
CA LYS A 562 -6.10 -33.91 18.11
C LYS A 562 -4.73 -34.52 17.78
N LEU A 563 -4.68 -35.81 17.48
CA LEU A 563 -3.43 -36.45 17.05
C LEU A 563 -2.91 -35.87 15.73
N HIS A 564 -3.79 -35.56 14.77
CA HIS A 564 -3.41 -34.90 13.51
C HIS A 564 -2.89 -33.47 13.73
N ASN A 565 -3.54 -32.68 14.59
CA ASN A 565 -3.07 -31.37 15.02
C ASN A 565 -1.65 -31.44 15.60
N ASP A 566 -1.43 -32.34 16.55
CA ASP A 566 -0.14 -32.46 17.23
C ASP A 566 0.93 -33.02 16.28
N GLN A 567 0.54 -33.83 15.29
CA GLN A 567 1.39 -34.27 14.18
C GLN A 567 1.76 -33.14 13.20
N LEU A 568 0.86 -32.18 12.93
CA LEU A 568 1.17 -30.97 12.15
C LEU A 568 2.16 -30.06 12.89
N VAL A 569 2.03 -29.96 14.22
CA VAL A 569 2.95 -29.20 15.09
C VAL A 569 4.30 -29.91 15.26
N ALA A 570 4.33 -31.25 15.30
CA ALA A 570 5.58 -32.01 15.37
C ALA A 570 6.35 -31.97 14.03
N VAL A 571 5.65 -32.04 12.90
CA VAL A 571 6.25 -32.15 11.57
C VAL A 571 6.20 -30.81 10.81
N ASN A 572 6.90 -29.83 11.35
CA ASN A 572 7.02 -28.47 10.79
C ASN A 572 7.86 -28.41 9.50
N GLN A 573 7.35 -28.91 8.36
CA GLN A 573 7.82 -28.60 7.00
C GLN A 573 9.35 -28.43 6.84
N GLY A 574 10.13 -29.45 7.21
CA GLY A 574 11.60 -29.44 7.12
C GLY A 574 12.33 -28.38 7.97
N GLY A 575 11.68 -27.85 9.00
CA GLY A 575 12.18 -26.78 9.88
C GLY A 575 12.06 -25.36 9.28
N LYS A 576 11.36 -25.17 8.16
CA LYS A 576 11.28 -23.88 7.44
C LYS A 576 9.94 -23.14 7.60
N ARG A 577 8.84 -23.85 7.87
CA ARG A 577 7.47 -23.32 8.03
C ARG A 577 6.70 -24.21 9.03
N LYS A 578 5.63 -23.69 9.62
CA LYS A 578 4.68 -24.50 10.39
C LYS A 578 3.94 -25.48 9.47
N GLY A 579 3.56 -26.65 9.98
CA GLY A 579 2.60 -27.52 9.30
C GLY A 579 1.23 -26.84 9.16
N SER A 580 0.48 -27.19 8.12
CA SER A 580 -0.90 -26.74 7.91
C SER A 580 -1.68 -27.86 7.23
N GLY A 581 -2.85 -28.16 7.79
CA GLY A 581 -3.75 -29.20 7.29
C GLY A 581 -5.20 -28.82 7.59
N CYS A 582 -6.11 -29.17 6.70
CA CYS A 582 -7.54 -28.94 6.83
C CYS A 582 -8.29 -30.28 6.89
N ALA A 583 -9.12 -30.45 7.93
CA ALA A 583 -10.03 -31.59 8.05
C ALA A 583 -11.44 -31.21 7.55
N TYR A 584 -12.03 -32.06 6.71
CA TYR A 584 -13.39 -31.96 6.20
C TYR A 584 -14.31 -32.98 6.90
N LEU A 585 -15.51 -32.54 7.29
CA LEU A 585 -16.52 -33.39 7.93
C LEU A 585 -17.95 -33.07 7.43
N GLU A 586 -18.73 -34.09 7.06
CA GLU A 586 -20.12 -33.90 6.62
C GLU A 586 -21.11 -33.57 7.74
N THR A 587 -22.11 -32.76 7.42
CA THR A 587 -23.07 -32.18 8.38
C THR A 587 -24.01 -33.20 9.06
N TRP A 588 -24.13 -34.42 8.56
CA TRP A 588 -24.88 -35.51 9.23
C TRP A 588 -24.04 -36.31 10.22
N HIS A 589 -22.73 -36.07 10.32
CA HIS A 589 -21.86 -36.82 11.22
C HIS A 589 -22.21 -36.56 12.69
N ASN A 590 -22.29 -37.60 13.53
CA ASN A 590 -22.73 -37.43 14.91
C ASN A 590 -21.79 -36.62 15.81
N ASP A 591 -20.50 -36.52 15.46
CA ASP A 591 -19.54 -35.67 16.19
C ASP A 591 -19.53 -34.20 15.70
N ILE A 592 -20.44 -33.81 14.80
CA ILE A 592 -20.43 -32.48 14.15
C ILE A 592 -20.35 -31.34 15.18
N PHE A 593 -21.14 -31.38 16.26
CA PHE A 593 -21.15 -30.33 17.28
C PHE A 593 -19.80 -30.14 17.99
N GLU A 594 -19.05 -31.20 18.26
CA GLU A 594 -17.70 -31.09 18.83
C GLU A 594 -16.71 -30.59 17.77
N PHE A 595 -16.86 -31.03 16.52
CA PHE A 595 -16.04 -30.59 15.39
C PHE A 595 -16.14 -29.07 15.14
N LEU A 596 -17.33 -28.48 15.26
CA LEU A 596 -17.51 -27.03 15.15
C LEU A 596 -16.75 -26.24 16.24
N GLU A 597 -16.53 -26.81 17.42
CA GLU A 597 -15.86 -26.11 18.53
C GLU A 597 -14.33 -26.29 18.58
N LEU A 598 -13.76 -27.12 17.71
CA LEU A 598 -12.34 -27.49 17.71
C LEU A 598 -11.37 -26.30 17.74
N ARG A 599 -11.75 -25.16 17.17
CA ARG A 599 -10.93 -23.94 17.06
C ARG A 599 -11.19 -22.88 18.13
N LYS A 600 -12.05 -23.13 19.11
CA LYS A 600 -12.26 -22.21 20.24
C LYS A 600 -11.00 -22.06 21.08
N ASN A 601 -10.70 -20.82 21.50
CA ASN A 601 -9.61 -20.52 22.44
C ASN A 601 -9.90 -20.98 23.88
N THR A 602 -11.12 -21.40 24.20
CA THR A 602 -11.54 -21.83 25.54
C THR A 602 -12.26 -23.19 25.51
N GLY A 603 -12.14 -23.94 26.61
CA GLY A 603 -12.70 -25.28 26.78
C GLY A 603 -11.66 -26.29 27.28
N ASP A 604 -11.98 -27.58 27.17
CA ASP A 604 -11.04 -28.68 27.42
C ASP A 604 -10.07 -28.84 26.24
N ASP A 605 -8.78 -28.63 26.47
CA ASP A 605 -7.72 -28.73 25.44
C ASP A 605 -7.69 -30.09 24.74
N ARG A 606 -8.13 -31.17 25.40
CA ARG A 606 -8.21 -32.51 24.80
C ARG A 606 -9.18 -32.57 23.61
N ARG A 607 -10.07 -31.57 23.48
CA ARG A 607 -11.06 -31.40 22.40
C ARG A 607 -10.80 -30.11 21.61
N ARG A 608 -9.54 -29.66 21.48
CA ARG A 608 -9.15 -28.46 20.72
C ARG A 608 -7.96 -28.74 19.80
N THR A 609 -7.99 -28.16 18.61
CA THR A 609 -6.99 -28.31 17.55
C THR A 609 -6.62 -26.95 16.96
N HIS A 610 -5.85 -26.15 17.71
CA HIS A 610 -5.58 -24.75 17.37
C HIS A 610 -4.77 -24.56 16.07
N ASP A 611 -3.93 -25.53 15.70
CA ASP A 611 -3.01 -25.45 14.55
C ASP A 611 -3.57 -26.15 13.28
N MET A 612 -4.71 -26.84 13.39
CA MET A 612 -5.39 -27.51 12.27
C MET A 612 -6.59 -26.69 11.77
N ASN A 613 -6.77 -26.54 10.46
CA ASN A 613 -7.95 -25.93 9.87
C ASN A 613 -9.11 -26.95 9.80
N THR A 614 -10.35 -26.47 9.77
CA THR A 614 -11.55 -27.31 9.66
C THR A 614 -12.51 -26.74 8.62
N ALA A 615 -13.23 -27.63 7.93
CA ALA A 615 -14.26 -27.29 6.96
C ALA A 615 -15.45 -28.27 7.06
N ASN A 616 -16.65 -27.76 6.79
CA ASN A 616 -17.89 -28.52 6.74
C ASN A 616 -18.23 -28.86 5.29
N TRP A 617 -18.47 -30.15 5.03
CA TRP A 617 -18.88 -30.68 3.73
C TRP A 617 -20.41 -30.85 3.73
N ILE A 618 -21.13 -29.86 3.20
CA ILE A 618 -22.57 -29.74 3.38
C ILE A 618 -23.31 -30.37 2.18
N PRO A 619 -24.17 -31.39 2.39
CA PRO A 619 -25.10 -31.86 1.36
C PRO A 619 -26.32 -30.92 1.26
N ASP A 620 -26.87 -30.74 0.06
CA ASP A 620 -27.97 -29.82 -0.24
C ASP A 620 -29.23 -30.16 0.57
N LEU A 621 -29.44 -31.44 0.91
CA LEU A 621 -30.54 -31.90 1.76
C LEU A 621 -30.53 -31.22 3.14
N PHE A 622 -29.35 -30.92 3.70
CA PHE A 622 -29.26 -30.21 4.97
C PHE A 622 -29.82 -28.78 4.82
N MET A 623 -29.47 -28.09 3.73
CA MET A 623 -29.96 -26.74 3.46
C MET A 623 -31.48 -26.72 3.23
N LYS A 624 -32.01 -27.69 2.47
CA LYS A 624 -33.47 -27.91 2.30
C LYS A 624 -34.18 -28.13 3.64
N ARG A 625 -33.58 -28.93 4.54
CA ARG A 625 -34.12 -29.17 5.90
C ARG A 625 -34.05 -27.95 6.79
N MET A 626 -32.98 -27.15 6.69
CA MET A 626 -32.80 -25.90 7.43
C MET A 626 -33.82 -24.84 7.02
N GLU A 627 -34.00 -24.60 5.72
CA GLU A 627 -34.99 -23.65 5.19
C GLU A 627 -36.42 -24.04 5.59
N ALA A 628 -36.79 -25.31 5.42
CA ALA A 628 -38.10 -25.85 5.79
C ALA A 628 -38.32 -25.95 7.33
N ARG A 629 -37.35 -25.54 8.16
CA ARG A 629 -37.35 -25.68 9.63
C ARG A 629 -37.66 -27.09 10.10
N GLN A 630 -37.16 -28.07 9.37
CA GLN A 630 -37.35 -29.49 9.66
C GLN A 630 -36.23 -30.02 10.57
N HIS A 631 -36.43 -31.27 11.00
CA HIS A 631 -35.43 -31.99 11.77
C HIS A 631 -34.29 -32.47 10.86
N TRP A 632 -33.08 -32.48 11.40
CA TRP A 632 -31.93 -33.17 10.85
C TRP A 632 -31.61 -34.38 11.73
N THR A 633 -31.10 -35.46 11.13
CA THR A 633 -30.78 -36.69 11.86
C THR A 633 -29.29 -36.92 11.75
N LEU A 634 -28.60 -36.90 12.88
CA LEU A 634 -27.19 -37.24 12.94
C LEU A 634 -27.01 -38.76 12.98
N PHE A 635 -26.13 -39.27 12.12
CA PHE A 635 -25.83 -40.69 11.98
C PHE A 635 -24.37 -40.99 12.31
N ARG A 636 -24.08 -42.27 12.59
CA ARG A 636 -22.73 -42.81 12.74
C ARG A 636 -22.29 -43.44 11.42
N SER A 637 -21.18 -42.99 10.84
CA SER A 637 -20.72 -43.40 9.50
C SER A 637 -20.62 -44.91 9.29
N ASN A 638 -20.28 -45.68 10.34
CA ASN A 638 -20.21 -47.14 10.26
C ASN A 638 -21.56 -47.83 9.97
N GLN A 639 -22.69 -47.18 10.26
CA GLN A 639 -24.05 -47.68 9.98
C GLN A 639 -24.61 -47.18 8.64
N VAL A 640 -23.99 -46.16 8.03
CA VAL A 640 -24.47 -45.46 6.82
C VAL A 640 -23.33 -45.19 5.82
N LYS A 641 -22.45 -46.20 5.63
CA LYS A 641 -21.17 -46.08 4.92
C LYS A 641 -21.29 -45.55 3.48
N ASP A 642 -22.40 -45.83 2.82
CA ASP A 642 -22.74 -45.38 1.48
C ASP A 642 -23.06 -43.87 1.39
N LEU A 643 -23.44 -43.21 2.49
CA LEU A 643 -23.76 -41.78 2.44
C LEU A 643 -22.58 -40.87 2.09
N HIS A 644 -21.33 -41.27 2.37
CA HIS A 644 -20.17 -40.44 2.01
C HIS A 644 -19.91 -40.47 0.49
N GLU A 645 -20.04 -41.63 -0.14
CA GLU A 645 -19.86 -41.84 -1.58
C GLU A 645 -21.04 -41.31 -2.43
N LEU A 646 -22.24 -41.20 -1.85
CA LEU A 646 -23.43 -40.72 -2.54
C LEU A 646 -23.57 -39.20 -2.46
N TYR A 647 -24.03 -38.59 -3.56
CA TYR A 647 -24.36 -37.16 -3.68
C TYR A 647 -25.67 -36.95 -4.46
N GLY A 648 -26.21 -35.73 -4.38
CA GLY A 648 -27.45 -35.31 -5.07
C GLY A 648 -28.66 -36.17 -4.72
N GLN A 649 -29.53 -36.43 -5.71
CA GLN A 649 -30.79 -37.19 -5.50
C GLN A 649 -30.57 -38.60 -4.92
N ALA A 650 -29.44 -39.25 -5.23
CA ALA A 650 -29.11 -40.56 -4.72
C ALA A 650 -28.82 -40.52 -3.20
N PHE A 651 -28.10 -39.49 -2.75
CA PHE A 651 -27.93 -39.20 -1.32
C PHE A 651 -29.27 -38.91 -0.65
N GLU A 652 -30.13 -38.06 -1.23
CA GLU A 652 -31.41 -37.68 -0.61
C GLU A 652 -32.31 -38.89 -0.36
N LYS A 653 -32.51 -39.72 -1.39
CA LYS A 653 -33.31 -40.94 -1.26
C LYS A 653 -32.76 -41.85 -0.16
N ARG A 654 -31.45 -42.06 -0.14
CA ARG A 654 -30.82 -43.01 0.79
C ARG A 654 -30.81 -42.50 2.24
N TYR A 655 -30.59 -41.21 2.43
CA TYR A 655 -30.68 -40.56 3.74
C TYR A 655 -32.10 -40.67 4.34
N LEU A 656 -33.15 -40.48 3.53
CA LEU A 656 -34.54 -40.65 3.97
C LEU A 656 -34.88 -42.09 4.38
N GLU A 657 -34.36 -43.09 3.67
CA GLU A 657 -34.48 -44.51 4.06
C GLU A 657 -33.82 -44.76 5.43
N TYR A 658 -32.65 -44.19 5.69
CA TYR A 658 -31.99 -44.27 7.00
C TYR A 658 -32.75 -43.54 8.11
N GLU A 659 -33.35 -42.38 7.84
CA GLU A 659 -34.21 -41.71 8.84
C GLU A 659 -35.42 -42.55 9.25
N GLN A 660 -36.00 -43.31 8.32
CA GLN A 660 -37.09 -44.26 8.63
C GLN A 660 -36.59 -45.44 9.45
N LEU A 661 -35.41 -45.97 9.15
CA LEU A 661 -34.78 -47.05 9.93
C LEU A 661 -34.41 -46.60 11.35
N ALA A 662 -33.95 -45.35 11.52
CA ALA A 662 -33.72 -44.75 12.84
C ALA A 662 -35.03 -44.55 13.61
N GLY A 663 -36.09 -44.09 12.93
CA GLY A 663 -37.44 -44.01 13.51
C GLY A 663 -38.02 -45.37 13.95
N GLN A 664 -37.58 -46.47 13.33
CA GLN A 664 -37.91 -47.84 13.71
C GLN A 664 -36.96 -48.42 14.79
N GLY A 665 -35.96 -47.66 15.26
CA GLY A 665 -34.97 -48.12 16.23
C GLY A 665 -33.96 -49.15 15.69
N LYS A 666 -33.87 -49.33 14.36
CA LYS A 666 -32.96 -50.31 13.73
C LYS A 666 -31.52 -49.80 13.59
N ILE A 667 -31.34 -48.48 13.54
CA ILE A 667 -30.03 -47.81 13.52
C ILE A 667 -30.02 -46.65 14.51
N SER A 668 -28.83 -46.17 14.89
CA SER A 668 -28.66 -45.01 15.76
C SER A 668 -28.83 -43.73 14.95
N GLY A 669 -29.78 -42.88 15.34
CA GLY A 669 -29.98 -41.57 14.74
C GLY A 669 -30.43 -40.55 15.80
N GLN A 670 -29.69 -39.45 15.95
CA GLN A 670 -30.06 -38.36 16.86
C GLN A 670 -30.78 -37.27 16.07
N LYS A 671 -32.07 -37.06 16.32
CA LYS A 671 -32.82 -35.95 15.74
C LYS A 671 -32.52 -34.65 16.46
N ILE A 672 -32.23 -33.61 15.69
CA ILE A 672 -31.99 -32.23 16.11
C ILE A 672 -32.77 -31.28 15.20
N GLU A 673 -32.91 -30.01 15.57
CA GLU A 673 -33.39 -28.98 14.63
C GLU A 673 -32.25 -28.57 13.69
N ALA A 674 -32.48 -28.61 12.37
CA ALA A 674 -31.47 -28.20 11.38
C ALA A 674 -31.03 -26.74 11.57
N LEU A 675 -31.96 -25.89 12.02
CA LEU A 675 -31.73 -24.48 12.33
C LEU A 675 -30.74 -24.26 13.48
N GLU A 676 -30.77 -25.09 14.52
CA GLU A 676 -29.85 -24.97 15.66
C GLU A 676 -28.42 -25.37 15.28
N LEU A 677 -28.26 -26.42 14.46
CA LEU A 677 -26.95 -26.77 13.92
C LEU A 677 -26.40 -25.65 13.01
N TRP A 678 -27.23 -25.08 12.13
CA TRP A 678 -26.81 -23.97 11.26
C TRP A 678 -26.41 -22.71 12.03
N LYS A 679 -27.19 -22.31 13.06
CA LYS A 679 -26.80 -21.24 14.00
C LYS A 679 -25.46 -21.53 14.67
N LYS A 680 -25.22 -22.78 15.07
CA LYS A 680 -23.95 -23.20 15.65
C LYS A 680 -22.80 -23.06 14.66
N MET A 681 -22.95 -23.53 13.42
CA MET A 681 -21.93 -23.40 12.37
C MET A 681 -21.54 -21.93 12.15
N LEU A 682 -22.53 -21.06 11.94
CA LEU A 682 -22.30 -19.63 11.70
C LEU A 682 -21.69 -18.90 12.91
N SER A 683 -22.06 -19.26 14.13
CA SER A 683 -21.45 -18.66 15.33
C SER A 683 -19.97 -19.05 15.49
N MET A 684 -19.59 -20.29 15.18
CA MET A 684 -18.19 -20.73 15.25
C MET A 684 -17.34 -20.12 14.14
N LEU A 685 -17.89 -20.03 12.92
CA LEU A 685 -17.27 -19.33 11.79
C LEU A 685 -17.02 -17.85 12.14
N PHE A 686 -17.96 -17.18 12.80
CA PHE A 686 -17.80 -15.80 13.28
C PHE A 686 -16.77 -15.69 14.42
N GLU A 687 -16.80 -16.57 15.42
CA GLU A 687 -15.88 -16.54 16.57
C GLU A 687 -14.43 -16.89 16.22
N THR A 688 -14.20 -17.81 15.26
CA THR A 688 -12.89 -18.45 15.05
C THR A 688 -12.41 -18.48 13.60
N GLY A 689 -13.22 -18.00 12.65
CA GLY A 689 -12.98 -18.15 11.21
C GLY A 689 -13.15 -19.59 10.70
N HIS A 690 -13.68 -20.51 11.53
CA HIS A 690 -13.75 -21.95 11.27
C HIS A 690 -15.00 -22.59 11.92
N PRO A 691 -15.49 -23.74 11.39
CA PRO A 691 -15.07 -24.35 10.13
C PRO A 691 -15.53 -23.55 8.90
N TRP A 692 -14.82 -23.70 7.78
CA TRP A 692 -15.27 -23.17 6.50
C TRP A 692 -16.50 -23.89 5.98
N ILE A 693 -17.28 -23.24 5.12
CA ILE A 693 -18.50 -23.80 4.54
C ILE A 693 -18.21 -24.20 3.09
N THR A 694 -18.46 -25.46 2.74
CA THR A 694 -18.21 -26.03 1.41
C THR A 694 -19.30 -27.05 1.05
N PHE A 695 -19.72 -27.12 -0.22
CA PHE A 695 -20.94 -27.84 -0.62
C PHE A 695 -20.62 -29.11 -1.40
N LYS A 696 -21.04 -30.25 -0.84
CA LYS A 696 -20.75 -31.58 -1.37
C LYS A 696 -21.32 -31.78 -2.77
N ASP A 697 -22.63 -31.55 -2.90
CA ASP A 697 -23.36 -31.94 -4.10
C ASP A 697 -22.97 -31.06 -5.29
N ALA A 698 -22.82 -29.74 -5.06
CA ALA A 698 -22.33 -28.80 -6.06
C ALA A 698 -20.90 -29.10 -6.55
N CYS A 699 -20.02 -29.66 -5.71
CA CYS A 699 -18.66 -30.04 -6.13
C CYS A 699 -18.65 -31.36 -6.91
N ASN A 700 -19.49 -32.33 -6.53
CA ASN A 700 -19.52 -33.65 -7.16
C ASN A 700 -20.29 -33.67 -8.49
N LEU A 701 -21.47 -33.05 -8.54
CA LEU A 701 -22.31 -33.01 -9.75
C LEU A 701 -21.64 -32.29 -10.93
N ARG A 702 -20.58 -31.51 -10.68
CA ARG A 702 -19.89 -30.66 -11.66
C ARG A 702 -18.41 -31.02 -11.81
N SER A 703 -18.00 -32.16 -11.24
CA SER A 703 -16.66 -32.71 -11.42
C SER A 703 -16.52 -33.28 -12.83
N PRO A 704 -15.50 -32.90 -13.62
CA PRO A 704 -15.16 -33.59 -14.87
C PRO A 704 -14.76 -35.06 -14.66
N GLN A 705 -14.51 -35.45 -13.41
CA GLN A 705 -13.99 -36.75 -12.99
C GLN A 705 -15.04 -37.60 -12.26
N ASP A 706 -16.33 -37.24 -12.34
CA ASP A 706 -17.47 -37.98 -11.77
C ASP A 706 -17.48 -39.47 -12.17
N HIS A 707 -17.12 -39.77 -13.41
CA HIS A 707 -16.98 -41.11 -13.98
C HIS A 707 -15.81 -41.93 -13.39
N ALA A 708 -14.85 -41.28 -12.73
CA ALA A 708 -13.64 -41.88 -12.19
C ALA A 708 -13.63 -41.96 -10.65
N GLY A 709 -14.48 -41.19 -9.96
CA GLY A 709 -14.59 -41.20 -8.50
C GLY A 709 -15.32 -39.99 -7.93
N VAL A 710 -15.36 -39.94 -6.60
CA VAL A 710 -16.08 -38.93 -5.82
C VAL A 710 -15.10 -37.86 -5.31
N ILE A 711 -15.54 -36.60 -5.30
CA ILE A 711 -14.86 -35.48 -4.64
C ILE A 711 -15.30 -35.45 -3.17
N HIS A 712 -14.37 -35.75 -2.26
CA HIS A 712 -14.63 -35.77 -0.83
C HIS A 712 -14.31 -34.45 -0.11
N SER A 713 -13.71 -33.47 -0.80
CA SER A 713 -13.34 -32.15 -0.27
C SER A 713 -13.05 -31.14 -1.40
N SER A 714 -13.01 -29.84 -1.08
CA SER A 714 -12.95 -28.74 -2.07
C SER A 714 -11.79 -27.77 -1.86
N ASN A 715 -11.49 -27.03 -2.92
CA ASN A 715 -11.35 -25.57 -2.90
C ASN A 715 -12.29 -24.92 -4.00
N LEU A 716 -12.55 -23.59 -4.00
CA LEU A 716 -13.82 -22.83 -4.29
C LEU A 716 -14.43 -22.75 -5.80
N CYS A 717 -14.85 -21.61 -6.44
CA CYS A 717 -16.12 -21.41 -7.29
C CYS A 717 -16.16 -20.61 -8.68
N CYS A 718 -17.36 -20.33 -9.28
CA CYS A 718 -17.64 -19.84 -10.70
C CYS A 718 -18.98 -18.99 -10.94
N MET A 719 -19.43 -18.64 -12.18
CA MET A 719 -20.69 -17.84 -12.54
C MET A 719 -21.29 -18.02 -13.97
N THR A 720 -22.50 -17.54 -14.36
CA THR A 720 -23.17 -17.87 -15.68
C THR A 720 -22.80 -17.04 -16.93
N ALA A 721 -23.13 -17.58 -18.13
CA ALA A 721 -22.85 -17.02 -19.46
C ALA A 721 -23.58 -15.73 -19.88
N ASP A 722 -24.82 -15.53 -19.42
CA ASP A 722 -25.68 -14.41 -19.85
C ASP A 722 -25.34 -13.08 -19.14
N GLN A 723 -24.49 -13.13 -18.12
CA GLN A 723 -24.05 -11.98 -17.34
C GLN A 723 -23.15 -11.07 -18.16
N ARG A 724 -23.23 -9.75 -17.95
CA ARG A 724 -22.39 -8.77 -18.64
C ARG A 724 -21.27 -8.27 -17.74
N VAL A 725 -20.06 -8.31 -18.29
CA VAL A 725 -18.80 -7.94 -17.65
C VAL A 725 -18.36 -6.59 -18.22
N VAL A 726 -17.88 -5.69 -17.36
CA VAL A 726 -17.27 -4.43 -17.81
C VAL A 726 -15.84 -4.69 -18.28
N THR A 727 -15.57 -4.51 -19.58
CA THR A 727 -14.26 -4.78 -20.20
C THR A 727 -13.74 -3.62 -21.07
N ALA A 728 -12.46 -3.64 -21.43
CA ALA A 728 -11.88 -2.67 -22.37
C ALA A 728 -12.45 -2.74 -23.81
N GLU A 729 -13.20 -3.80 -24.16
CA GLU A 729 -13.98 -3.87 -25.41
C GLU A 729 -15.44 -3.42 -25.23
N GLY A 730 -15.77 -2.85 -24.07
CA GLY A 730 -17.11 -2.50 -23.64
C GLY A 730 -17.74 -3.55 -22.70
N VAL A 731 -19.06 -3.54 -22.60
CA VAL A 731 -19.81 -4.33 -21.62
C VAL A 731 -20.32 -5.64 -22.24
N VAL A 732 -19.42 -6.62 -22.32
CA VAL A 732 -19.57 -7.88 -23.09
C VAL A 732 -20.19 -9.00 -22.23
N THR A 733 -20.95 -9.93 -22.82
CA THR A 733 -21.46 -11.10 -22.08
C THR A 733 -20.36 -12.12 -21.79
N VAL A 734 -20.48 -12.84 -20.68
CA VAL A 734 -19.56 -13.92 -20.28
C VAL A 734 -19.45 -15.01 -21.38
N GLY A 735 -20.57 -15.40 -21.98
CA GLY A 735 -20.59 -16.38 -23.08
C GLY A 735 -19.94 -15.89 -24.37
N GLU A 736 -19.98 -14.59 -24.67
CA GLU A 736 -19.26 -13.99 -25.80
C GLU A 736 -17.75 -13.92 -25.50
N LEU A 737 -17.34 -13.57 -24.27
CA LEU A 737 -15.92 -13.63 -23.88
C LEU A 737 -15.36 -15.06 -24.00
N TYR A 738 -16.14 -16.08 -23.61
CA TYR A 738 -15.78 -17.49 -23.80
C TYR A 738 -15.73 -17.87 -25.29
N THR A 739 -16.69 -17.41 -26.09
CA THR A 739 -16.72 -17.68 -27.54
C THR A 739 -15.56 -17.01 -28.27
N ARG A 740 -15.19 -15.78 -27.91
CA ARG A 740 -13.98 -15.09 -28.39
C ARG A 740 -12.73 -15.87 -28.01
N ALA A 741 -12.61 -16.26 -26.75
CA ALA A 741 -11.46 -17.01 -26.26
C ALA A 741 -11.29 -18.37 -26.99
N ARG A 742 -12.39 -19.09 -27.27
CA ARG A 742 -12.36 -20.29 -28.10
C ARG A 742 -12.02 -20.02 -29.57
N ARG A 743 -12.58 -18.97 -30.19
CA ARG A 743 -12.29 -18.59 -31.59
C ARG A 743 -10.83 -18.20 -31.81
N ALA A 744 -10.24 -17.50 -30.83
CA ALA A 744 -8.84 -17.11 -30.84
C ALA A 744 -7.89 -18.24 -30.34
N ALA A 745 -8.40 -19.47 -30.14
CA ALA A 745 -7.63 -20.61 -29.63
C ALA A 745 -6.88 -20.35 -28.31
N LEU A 746 -7.48 -19.53 -27.44
CA LEU A 746 -6.96 -19.17 -26.11
C LEU A 746 -7.43 -20.14 -25.02
N VAL A 747 -8.38 -21.03 -25.36
CA VAL A 747 -8.98 -22.04 -24.48
C VAL A 747 -9.00 -23.40 -25.18
N GLY A 748 -8.69 -24.45 -24.43
CA GLY A 748 -8.57 -25.83 -24.90
C GLY A 748 -9.89 -26.45 -25.39
N PRO A 749 -9.82 -27.65 -26.00
CA PRO A 749 -10.99 -28.38 -26.49
C PRO A 749 -12.00 -28.73 -25.38
N ASP A 750 -11.50 -28.83 -24.15
CA ASP A 750 -12.21 -29.09 -22.89
C ASP A 750 -12.97 -27.87 -22.34
N GLY A 751 -12.70 -26.66 -22.85
CA GLY A 751 -13.32 -25.42 -22.39
C GLY A 751 -12.75 -24.84 -21.10
N ASN A 752 -11.84 -25.54 -20.41
CA ASN A 752 -11.29 -25.11 -19.11
C ASN A 752 -9.76 -24.96 -19.10
N THR A 753 -9.04 -25.55 -20.07
CA THR A 753 -7.59 -25.33 -20.20
C THR A 753 -7.30 -23.98 -20.83
N VAL A 754 -6.48 -23.14 -20.17
CA VAL A 754 -5.93 -21.91 -20.76
C VAL A 754 -4.78 -22.26 -21.71
N LEU A 755 -4.79 -21.73 -22.94
CA LEU A 755 -3.74 -21.97 -23.95
C LEU A 755 -2.71 -20.83 -24.11
N THR A 756 -2.95 -19.67 -23.48
CA THR A 756 -2.06 -18.49 -23.48
C THR A 756 -1.70 -18.05 -22.07
N ALA A 757 -0.47 -17.61 -21.84
CA ALA A 757 -0.06 -17.08 -20.54
C ALA A 757 -0.54 -15.64 -20.30
N GLU A 758 -0.84 -14.88 -21.35
CA GLU A 758 -1.06 -13.43 -21.29
C GLU A 758 -2.48 -13.04 -20.84
N PRO A 759 -2.65 -11.84 -20.24
CA PRO A 759 -3.96 -11.28 -20.00
C PRO A 759 -4.57 -10.77 -21.32
N VAL A 760 -5.48 -11.56 -21.87
CA VAL A 760 -6.19 -11.27 -23.13
C VAL A 760 -7.43 -10.39 -22.97
N ASN A 761 -7.78 -10.06 -21.72
CA ASN A 761 -8.88 -9.17 -21.37
C ASN A 761 -8.38 -8.10 -20.39
N THR A 762 -9.08 -6.97 -20.33
CA THR A 762 -9.02 -6.04 -19.18
C THR A 762 -10.44 -5.88 -18.66
N VAL A 763 -10.66 -6.09 -17.37
CA VAL A 763 -11.97 -5.96 -16.70
C VAL A 763 -11.95 -4.82 -15.69
N PHE A 764 -13.11 -4.29 -15.30
CA PHE A 764 -13.18 -3.29 -14.24
C PHE A 764 -13.31 -3.95 -12.86
N GLY A 765 -12.29 -3.82 -12.03
CA GLY A 765 -12.27 -4.25 -10.64
C GLY A 765 -12.77 -3.20 -9.65
N ARG A 766 -12.83 -3.56 -8.37
CA ARG A 766 -13.34 -2.68 -7.30
C ARG A 766 -12.59 -1.34 -7.18
N ARG A 767 -11.30 -1.31 -7.55
CA ARG A 767 -10.43 -0.13 -7.50
C ARG A 767 -10.12 0.49 -8.88
N GLY A 768 -10.75 0.01 -9.96
CA GLY A 768 -10.47 0.45 -11.33
C GLY A 768 -10.13 -0.69 -12.29
N PRO A 769 -9.66 -0.39 -13.51
CA PRO A 769 -9.30 -1.39 -14.52
C PRO A 769 -8.18 -2.33 -14.05
N VAL A 770 -8.32 -3.63 -14.34
CA VAL A 770 -7.36 -4.69 -13.99
C VAL A 770 -7.24 -5.71 -15.14
N PRO A 771 -6.05 -6.28 -15.40
CA PRO A 771 -5.89 -7.32 -16.42
C PRO A 771 -6.63 -8.61 -16.05
N ALA A 772 -7.06 -9.35 -17.07
CA ALA A 772 -7.78 -10.61 -16.92
C ALA A 772 -7.41 -11.64 -18.00
N GLY A 773 -7.45 -12.92 -17.63
CA GLY A 773 -7.24 -14.05 -18.55
C GLY A 773 -8.44 -14.29 -19.46
N PRO A 774 -8.38 -15.32 -20.33
CA PRO A 774 -9.52 -15.75 -21.11
C PRO A 774 -10.65 -16.24 -20.20
N MET A 775 -11.89 -16.15 -20.68
CA MET A 775 -13.03 -16.78 -20.02
C MET A 775 -12.98 -18.29 -20.26
N LEU A 776 -13.17 -19.06 -19.20
CA LEU A 776 -13.20 -20.52 -19.16
C LEU A 776 -14.60 -21.02 -18.81
N LEU A 777 -14.89 -22.28 -19.10
CA LEU A 777 -16.05 -23.05 -18.65
C LEU A 777 -15.62 -24.13 -17.64
N PRO A 778 -15.23 -23.75 -16.40
CA PRO A 778 -14.76 -24.69 -15.38
C PRO A 778 -15.83 -25.64 -14.83
N ARG A 779 -17.12 -25.28 -14.94
CA ARG A 779 -18.20 -26.05 -14.31
C ARG A 779 -19.51 -25.95 -15.13
N PRO A 780 -19.68 -26.78 -16.19
CA PRO A 780 -20.94 -26.89 -16.94
C PRO A 780 -22.11 -27.36 -16.05
N ASP A 781 -23.34 -27.20 -16.55
CA ASP A 781 -24.62 -27.61 -15.91
C ASP A 781 -24.71 -27.33 -14.38
N ALA A 782 -24.60 -26.06 -14.01
CA ALA A 782 -24.46 -25.61 -12.63
C ALA A 782 -25.79 -25.32 -11.92
N PRO A 783 -25.93 -25.54 -10.59
CA PRO A 783 -26.98 -24.88 -9.83
C PRO A 783 -26.71 -23.37 -9.79
N ILE A 784 -27.70 -22.57 -10.20
CA ILE A 784 -27.61 -21.12 -10.31
C ILE A 784 -28.62 -20.44 -9.38
N VAL A 785 -28.19 -19.34 -8.78
CA VAL A 785 -29.02 -18.40 -8.03
C VAL A 785 -28.90 -17.01 -8.62
N ARG A 786 -30.01 -16.28 -8.66
CA ARG A 786 -30.07 -14.86 -9.03
C ARG A 786 -30.12 -14.03 -7.76
N ILE A 787 -29.06 -13.30 -7.49
CA ILE A 787 -29.06 -12.21 -6.51
C ILE A 787 -30.02 -11.13 -7.05
N VAL A 788 -30.97 -10.68 -6.22
CA VAL A 788 -31.90 -9.58 -6.53
C VAL A 788 -31.79 -8.50 -5.47
N THR A 789 -31.52 -7.26 -5.89
CA THR A 789 -31.50 -6.09 -4.99
C THR A 789 -32.79 -5.28 -5.10
N LYS A 790 -33.15 -4.56 -4.04
CA LYS A 790 -34.31 -3.65 -3.97
C LYS A 790 -34.25 -2.53 -5.01
N GLU A 791 -33.05 -2.07 -5.36
CA GLU A 791 -32.80 -1.11 -6.43
C GLU A 791 -32.88 -1.73 -7.83
N GLY A 792 -33.08 -3.05 -7.95
CA GLY A 792 -33.31 -3.76 -9.22
C GLY A 792 -32.11 -4.42 -9.89
N TYR A 793 -30.89 -4.24 -9.38
CA TYR A 793 -29.71 -4.97 -9.89
C TYR A 793 -29.92 -6.48 -9.71
N THR A 794 -29.52 -7.26 -10.71
CA THR A 794 -29.56 -8.72 -10.63
C THR A 794 -28.28 -9.35 -11.15
N HIS A 795 -27.86 -10.45 -10.52
CA HIS A 795 -26.66 -11.19 -10.90
C HIS A 795 -26.90 -12.69 -10.71
N LYS A 796 -26.83 -13.46 -11.80
CA LYS A 796 -26.88 -14.93 -11.78
C LYS A 796 -25.50 -15.50 -11.53
N VAL A 797 -25.37 -16.28 -10.48
CA VAL A 797 -24.10 -16.85 -10.01
C VAL A 797 -24.34 -18.23 -9.41
N THR A 798 -23.28 -18.97 -9.13
CA THR A 798 -23.40 -20.18 -8.30
C THR A 798 -23.60 -19.78 -6.82
N PRO A 799 -24.27 -20.59 -5.98
CA PRO A 799 -24.58 -20.24 -4.58
C PRO A 799 -23.36 -19.83 -3.74
N ASP A 800 -22.23 -20.46 -4.04
CA ASP A 800 -20.90 -20.33 -3.45
C ASP A 800 -20.09 -19.12 -3.99
N HIS A 801 -20.67 -18.32 -4.88
CA HIS A 801 -20.01 -17.14 -5.48
C HIS A 801 -20.02 -15.91 -4.55
N LYS A 802 -18.93 -15.13 -4.52
CA LYS A 802 -18.70 -14.07 -3.50
C LYS A 802 -18.86 -12.65 -4.03
N VAL A 803 -19.82 -11.91 -3.48
CA VAL A 803 -20.02 -10.47 -3.70
C VAL A 803 -19.51 -9.65 -2.51
N TRP A 804 -19.18 -8.38 -2.72
CA TRP A 804 -18.72 -7.51 -1.62
C TRP A 804 -19.90 -6.80 -0.93
N VAL A 805 -20.01 -6.97 0.38
CA VAL A 805 -21.02 -6.35 1.24
C VAL A 805 -20.38 -5.31 2.15
N VAL A 806 -20.85 -4.07 2.07
CA VAL A 806 -20.36 -2.93 2.86
C VAL A 806 -20.48 -3.23 4.36
N GLY A 807 -19.35 -3.21 5.05
CA GLY A 807 -19.26 -3.52 6.49
C GLY A 807 -19.15 -5.01 6.84
N ARG A 808 -19.33 -5.94 5.88
CA ARG A 808 -19.15 -7.39 6.07
C ARG A 808 -18.02 -8.01 5.23
N GLY A 809 -17.56 -7.34 4.17
CA GLY A 809 -16.53 -7.85 3.27
C GLY A 809 -17.11 -8.82 2.22
N TRP A 810 -16.32 -9.81 1.79
CA TRP A 810 -16.78 -10.83 0.83
C TRP A 810 -17.78 -11.80 1.47
N VAL A 811 -18.98 -11.90 0.90
CA VAL A 811 -20.08 -12.76 1.36
C VAL A 811 -20.57 -13.61 0.19
N GLU A 812 -20.86 -14.90 0.43
CA GLU A 812 -21.40 -15.80 -0.59
C GLU A 812 -22.85 -15.45 -0.94
N ALA A 813 -23.25 -15.67 -2.19
CA ALA A 813 -24.59 -15.32 -2.69
C ALA A 813 -25.71 -15.92 -1.83
N GLN A 814 -25.53 -17.16 -1.38
CA GLN A 814 -26.42 -17.88 -0.45
C GLN A 814 -26.43 -17.37 1.01
N GLU A 815 -25.42 -16.60 1.43
CA GLU A 815 -25.29 -16.04 2.78
C GLU A 815 -25.75 -14.57 2.89
N LEU A 816 -26.25 -14.02 1.78
CA LEU A 816 -26.83 -12.68 1.73
C LEU A 816 -28.14 -12.62 2.52
N LYS A 817 -28.26 -11.60 3.37
CA LYS A 817 -29.39 -11.34 4.26
C LYS A 817 -30.14 -10.12 3.78
N ARG A 818 -31.48 -10.19 3.71
CA ARG A 818 -32.33 -9.07 3.27
C ARG A 818 -31.98 -7.79 4.04
N GLY A 819 -31.52 -6.76 3.31
CA GLY A 819 -30.99 -5.51 3.88
C GLY A 819 -29.46 -5.36 3.82
N ASP A 820 -28.70 -6.40 3.48
CA ASP A 820 -27.25 -6.27 3.22
C ASP A 820 -26.98 -5.27 2.09
N LEU A 821 -25.94 -4.45 2.24
CA LEU A 821 -25.56 -3.43 1.26
C LEU A 821 -24.45 -3.96 0.36
N ILE A 822 -24.80 -4.50 -0.80
CA ILE A 822 -23.85 -4.98 -1.82
C ILE A 822 -23.21 -3.77 -2.50
N GLU A 823 -21.89 -3.73 -2.63
CA GLU A 823 -21.18 -2.66 -3.31
C GLU A 823 -21.37 -2.76 -4.83
N ILE A 824 -21.81 -1.65 -5.45
CA ILE A 824 -21.91 -1.52 -6.91
C ILE A 824 -20.67 -0.80 -7.44
N GLN A 825 -20.52 -0.71 -8.75
CA GLN A 825 -19.40 -0.01 -9.39
C GLN A 825 -19.23 1.42 -8.83
N GLN A 826 -18.05 1.75 -8.30
CA GLN A 826 -17.80 3.01 -7.57
C GLN A 826 -17.50 4.22 -8.48
N ALA A 827 -17.08 3.99 -9.72
CA ALA A 827 -16.62 5.01 -10.66
C ALA A 827 -17.00 4.63 -12.10
N GLU A 828 -16.78 5.56 -13.04
CA GLU A 828 -16.94 5.27 -14.47
C GLU A 828 -16.01 4.12 -14.90
N GLY A 829 -16.55 3.20 -15.71
CA GLY A 829 -15.91 1.94 -16.06
C GLY A 829 -15.12 1.98 -17.35
N LEU A 830 -15.22 0.90 -18.12
CA LEU A 830 -14.55 0.74 -19.41
C LEU A 830 -15.55 0.79 -20.56
N TRP A 831 -15.08 1.24 -21.72
CA TRP A 831 -15.86 1.47 -22.93
C TRP A 831 -15.14 0.85 -24.13
N GLY A 832 -15.91 0.41 -25.12
CA GLY A 832 -15.37 -0.19 -26.34
C GLY A 832 -15.01 0.84 -27.41
N ALA A 833 -14.66 0.34 -28.60
CA ALA A 833 -14.16 1.16 -29.71
C ALA A 833 -15.23 1.51 -30.76
N VAL A 834 -16.44 0.95 -30.69
CA VAL A 834 -17.46 1.18 -31.74
C VAL A 834 -17.99 2.61 -31.67
N ARG A 835 -17.81 3.35 -32.77
CA ARG A 835 -18.30 4.73 -32.94
C ARG A 835 -19.52 4.72 -33.84
N ALA A 836 -20.68 4.99 -33.26
CA ALA A 836 -21.97 4.96 -33.95
C ALA A 836 -22.93 5.99 -33.34
N GLU A 837 -22.44 7.18 -33.00
CA GLU A 837 -23.12 8.18 -32.18
C GLU A 837 -24.49 8.60 -32.76
N ASP A 838 -24.57 8.91 -34.06
CA ASP A 838 -25.85 9.24 -34.74
C ASP A 838 -26.83 8.06 -34.74
N LEU A 839 -26.36 6.86 -35.05
CA LEU A 839 -27.20 5.65 -35.10
C LEU A 839 -27.69 5.27 -33.70
N ALA A 840 -26.85 5.42 -32.69
CA ALA A 840 -27.19 5.20 -31.28
C ALA A 840 -28.26 6.18 -30.81
N PHE A 841 -28.12 7.47 -31.10
CA PHE A 841 -29.13 8.49 -30.80
C PHE A 841 -30.48 8.16 -31.45
N LEU A 842 -30.48 7.81 -32.74
CA LEU A 842 -31.69 7.38 -33.45
C LEU A 842 -32.27 6.10 -32.85
N SER A 843 -31.46 5.08 -32.53
CA SER A 843 -31.93 3.87 -31.86
C SER A 843 -32.55 4.15 -30.49
N GLY A 844 -32.01 5.10 -29.72
CA GLY A 844 -32.56 5.53 -28.44
C GLY A 844 -33.92 6.20 -28.59
N LEU A 845 -34.04 7.19 -29.48
CA LEU A 845 -35.30 7.83 -29.83
C LEU A 845 -36.35 6.82 -30.32
N ILE A 846 -35.92 5.89 -31.17
CA ILE A 846 -36.81 4.83 -31.67
C ILE A 846 -37.22 3.91 -30.53
N ALA A 847 -36.33 3.56 -29.60
CA ALA A 847 -36.62 2.67 -28.47
C ALA A 847 -37.76 3.22 -27.57
N GLY A 848 -37.82 4.55 -27.37
CA GLY A 848 -38.96 5.26 -26.78
C GLY A 848 -40.14 5.39 -27.76
N ASP A 849 -40.35 6.59 -28.32
CA ASP A 849 -41.51 6.95 -29.15
C ASP A 849 -41.62 6.24 -30.52
N GLY A 850 -40.55 5.61 -31.02
CA GLY A 850 -40.54 5.02 -32.35
C GLY A 850 -41.41 3.77 -32.53
N THR A 851 -41.91 3.57 -33.76
CA THR A 851 -42.68 2.38 -34.14
C THR A 851 -42.20 1.80 -35.47
N PHE A 852 -41.99 0.49 -35.52
CA PHE A 852 -41.76 -0.24 -36.78
C PHE A 852 -43.09 -0.65 -37.41
N MET A 853 -43.39 -0.09 -38.59
CA MET A 853 -44.54 -0.50 -39.41
C MET A 853 -44.13 -1.50 -40.48
N VAL A 854 -45.03 -2.44 -40.79
CA VAL A 854 -44.92 -3.35 -41.92
C VAL A 854 -46.06 -3.05 -42.89
N ARG A 855 -45.74 -2.71 -44.15
CA ARG A 855 -46.71 -2.51 -45.24
C ARG A 855 -46.21 -3.23 -46.47
N GLU A 856 -47.04 -4.12 -47.04
CA GLU A 856 -46.76 -4.82 -48.31
C GLU A 856 -45.35 -5.47 -48.36
N GLY A 857 -44.93 -6.08 -47.24
CA GLY A 857 -43.61 -6.72 -47.10
C GLY A 857 -42.44 -5.75 -46.84
N THR A 858 -42.64 -4.44 -46.93
CA THR A 858 -41.63 -3.43 -46.58
C THR A 858 -41.75 -3.03 -45.11
N ILE A 859 -40.62 -3.05 -44.40
CA ILE A 859 -40.49 -2.54 -43.03
C ILE A 859 -40.02 -1.09 -43.08
N SER A 860 -40.70 -0.21 -42.35
CA SER A 860 -40.32 1.20 -42.19
C SER A 860 -40.39 1.62 -40.73
N VAL A 861 -39.40 2.39 -40.27
CA VAL A 861 -39.46 3.01 -38.95
C VAL A 861 -40.21 4.33 -39.03
N MET A 862 -41.03 4.60 -38.02
CA MET A 862 -41.84 5.80 -37.86
C MET A 862 -41.44 6.46 -36.54
N LEU A 863 -41.16 7.75 -36.59
CA LEU A 863 -40.89 8.60 -35.43
C LEU A 863 -41.94 9.69 -35.39
N ASP A 864 -42.59 9.86 -34.23
CA ASP A 864 -43.47 10.99 -33.95
C ASP A 864 -42.77 11.92 -32.95
N VAL A 865 -42.90 13.22 -33.15
CA VAL A 865 -42.40 14.27 -32.25
C VAL A 865 -43.55 15.24 -31.97
N TRP A 866 -43.74 15.61 -30.70
CA TRP A 866 -44.84 16.48 -30.28
C TRP A 866 -44.39 17.94 -30.15
N ALA A 867 -45.34 18.88 -30.09
CA ALA A 867 -45.07 20.32 -30.10
C ALA A 867 -44.01 20.81 -29.08
N GLN A 868 -43.89 20.15 -27.92
CA GLN A 868 -42.91 20.49 -26.88
C GLN A 868 -41.47 20.11 -27.25
N GLU A 869 -41.29 19.25 -28.25
CA GLU A 869 -40.02 18.63 -28.66
C GLU A 869 -39.59 19.05 -30.07
N PHE A 870 -40.33 19.96 -30.73
CA PHE A 870 -40.06 20.40 -32.10
C PHE A 870 -38.63 20.97 -32.29
N GLY A 871 -37.96 21.42 -31.22
CA GLY A 871 -36.55 21.83 -31.26
C GLY A 871 -35.56 20.71 -31.59
N LEU A 872 -35.97 19.44 -31.48
CA LEU A 872 -35.15 18.27 -31.88
C LEU A 872 -35.29 17.91 -33.36
N ILE A 873 -36.26 18.47 -34.10
CA ILE A 873 -36.58 18.04 -35.47
C ILE A 873 -35.38 18.22 -36.41
N ASP A 874 -34.78 19.41 -36.44
CA ASP A 874 -33.65 19.72 -37.32
C ASP A 874 -32.43 18.81 -37.01
N GLU A 875 -32.21 18.47 -35.74
CA GLU A 875 -31.16 17.55 -35.32
C GLU A 875 -31.46 16.12 -35.78
N ILE A 876 -32.69 15.63 -35.59
CA ILE A 876 -33.09 14.28 -35.99
C ILE A 876 -33.00 14.14 -37.52
N GLU A 877 -33.49 15.10 -38.30
CA GLU A 877 -33.38 15.05 -39.77
C GLU A 877 -31.91 14.99 -40.22
N GLN A 878 -31.03 15.80 -39.61
CA GLN A 878 -29.60 15.76 -39.89
C GLN A 878 -28.94 14.43 -39.48
N CYS A 879 -29.28 13.88 -38.31
CA CYS A 879 -28.79 12.57 -37.86
C CYS A 879 -29.22 11.46 -38.82
N VAL A 880 -30.47 11.47 -39.30
CA VAL A 880 -30.96 10.49 -40.28
C VAL A 880 -30.23 10.66 -41.62
N ALA A 881 -30.07 11.89 -42.12
CA ALA A 881 -29.36 12.16 -43.37
C ALA A 881 -27.89 11.68 -43.30
N ARG A 882 -27.16 11.99 -42.21
CA ARG A 882 -25.78 11.50 -42.00
C ARG A 882 -25.72 9.97 -41.90
N THR A 883 -26.64 9.36 -41.16
CA THR A 883 -26.71 7.90 -41.00
C THR A 883 -26.92 7.18 -42.33
N LEU A 884 -27.84 7.69 -43.17
CA LEU A 884 -28.13 7.12 -44.49
C LEU A 884 -26.97 7.34 -45.46
N ALA A 885 -26.39 8.54 -45.52
CA ALA A 885 -25.23 8.83 -46.37
C ALA A 885 -23.99 7.97 -46.00
N ALA A 886 -23.82 7.62 -44.72
CA ALA A 886 -22.74 6.75 -44.26
C ALA A 886 -22.91 5.26 -44.62
N HIS A 887 -24.10 4.84 -45.09
CA HIS A 887 -24.43 3.44 -45.40
C HIS A 887 -24.99 3.26 -46.83
N ASP A 888 -24.62 4.14 -47.77
CA ASP A 888 -25.20 4.23 -49.13
C ASP A 888 -25.18 2.90 -49.91
N GLU A 889 -24.16 2.04 -49.72
CA GLU A 889 -24.07 0.71 -50.35
C GLU A 889 -25.15 -0.28 -49.87
N GLU A 890 -25.60 -0.18 -48.61
CA GLU A 890 -26.65 -1.03 -48.02
C GLU A 890 -28.07 -0.59 -48.45
N VAL A 891 -28.20 0.61 -49.03
CA VAL A 891 -29.48 1.34 -49.21
C VAL A 891 -29.90 1.42 -50.69
N ARG A 892 -29.64 0.38 -51.49
CA ARG A 892 -30.16 0.29 -52.87
C ARG A 892 -31.70 0.26 -52.88
N THR A 893 -32.33 1.43 -53.08
CA THR A 893 -33.79 1.62 -53.05
C THR A 893 -34.26 2.73 -53.99
N THR A 894 -35.56 2.72 -54.30
CA THR A 894 -36.30 3.80 -54.99
C THR A 894 -36.95 4.79 -54.00
N SER A 895 -36.52 4.82 -52.74
CA SER A 895 -37.10 5.65 -51.67
C SER A 895 -36.27 6.90 -51.44
N SER A 896 -36.88 7.97 -50.88
CA SER A 896 -36.13 9.18 -50.51
C SER A 896 -35.04 8.87 -49.47
N LEU A 897 -33.83 9.35 -49.74
CA LEU A 897 -32.69 9.36 -48.81
C LEU A 897 -32.74 10.56 -47.83
N GLU A 898 -33.60 11.54 -48.09
CA GLU A 898 -33.93 12.65 -47.18
C GLU A 898 -35.38 12.52 -46.67
N PRO A 899 -35.64 11.69 -45.64
CA PRO A 899 -36.94 11.68 -44.97
C PRO A 899 -37.05 12.91 -44.06
N ARG A 900 -38.15 13.66 -44.18
CA ARG A 900 -38.45 14.84 -43.36
C ARG A 900 -39.70 14.63 -42.50
N PHE A 901 -39.83 15.43 -41.46
CA PHE A 901 -41.00 15.46 -40.59
C PHE A 901 -42.18 16.17 -41.27
N ILE A 902 -43.32 15.48 -41.34
CA ILE A 902 -44.58 15.97 -41.91
C ILE A 902 -45.67 15.89 -40.84
N GLY A 903 -46.45 16.96 -40.65
CA GLY A 903 -47.53 17.01 -39.68
C GLY A 903 -48.06 18.41 -39.45
N ASP A 904 -48.77 18.60 -38.34
CA ASP A 904 -49.44 19.85 -37.96
C ASP A 904 -48.67 20.59 -36.84
N GLU A 905 -49.34 21.54 -36.17
CA GLU A 905 -48.77 22.32 -35.06
C GLU A 905 -48.65 21.51 -33.76
N TYR A 906 -49.29 20.34 -33.65
CA TYR A 906 -49.32 19.52 -32.43
C TYR A 906 -48.43 18.28 -32.52
N ARG A 907 -48.37 17.64 -33.70
CA ARG A 907 -47.59 16.41 -33.93
C ARG A 907 -46.98 16.41 -35.32
N ARG A 908 -45.70 16.06 -35.41
CA ARG A 908 -44.98 15.86 -36.67
C ARG A 908 -44.41 14.45 -36.73
N ARG A 909 -44.36 13.87 -37.93
CA ARG A 909 -43.97 12.47 -38.16
C ARG A 909 -42.94 12.32 -39.26
N LEU A 910 -41.88 11.57 -38.98
CA LEU A 910 -40.92 11.08 -39.96
C LEU A 910 -41.19 9.58 -40.22
N THR A 911 -41.02 9.13 -41.46
CA THR A 911 -41.11 7.70 -41.82
C THR A 911 -40.01 7.35 -42.80
N SER A 912 -39.24 6.29 -42.52
CA SER A 912 -38.12 5.87 -43.36
C SER A 912 -38.00 4.35 -43.43
N ALA A 913 -38.10 3.81 -44.65
CA ALA A 913 -37.74 2.42 -44.95
C ALA A 913 -36.22 2.21 -45.09
N PRO A 914 -35.44 3.13 -45.71
CA PRO A 914 -33.98 3.11 -45.66
C PRO A 914 -33.40 2.93 -44.25
N LEU A 915 -33.84 3.77 -43.30
CA LEU A 915 -33.31 3.76 -41.93
C LEU A 915 -33.61 2.45 -41.21
N ALA A 916 -34.79 1.87 -41.43
CA ALA A 916 -35.16 0.56 -40.87
C ALA A 916 -34.24 -0.58 -41.32
N ARG A 917 -33.66 -0.50 -42.53
CA ARG A 917 -32.70 -1.50 -43.03
C ARG A 917 -31.33 -1.37 -42.36
N VAL A 918 -30.81 -0.14 -42.25
CA VAL A 918 -29.53 0.13 -41.57
C VAL A 918 -29.60 -0.31 -40.10
N LEU A 919 -30.73 -0.02 -39.42
CA LEU A 919 -30.97 -0.48 -38.05
C LEU A 919 -31.03 -2.02 -37.97
N ALA A 920 -31.75 -2.68 -38.89
CA ALA A 920 -31.85 -4.13 -38.93
C ALA A 920 -30.49 -4.81 -39.20
N ALA A 921 -29.64 -4.22 -40.05
CA ALA A 921 -28.27 -4.69 -40.30
C ALA A 921 -27.38 -4.65 -39.04
N ARG A 922 -27.68 -3.76 -38.08
CA ARG A 922 -27.03 -3.69 -36.75
C ARG A 922 -27.82 -4.41 -35.65
N GLY A 923 -28.79 -5.25 -36.00
CA GLY A 923 -29.57 -6.06 -35.07
C GLY A 923 -30.67 -5.31 -34.30
N PHE A 924 -30.98 -4.07 -34.67
CA PHE A 924 -32.08 -3.29 -34.08
C PHE A 924 -33.32 -3.37 -34.97
N THR A 925 -34.32 -4.11 -34.49
CA THR A 925 -35.50 -4.55 -35.24
C THR A 925 -36.77 -4.26 -34.43
N ARG A 926 -37.94 -4.62 -34.97
CA ARG A 926 -39.21 -4.51 -34.23
C ARG A 926 -39.20 -5.36 -32.96
N GLU A 927 -38.60 -6.55 -33.04
CA GLU A 927 -38.54 -7.56 -31.98
C GLU A 927 -37.47 -7.22 -30.94
N THR A 928 -36.36 -6.60 -31.36
CA THR A 928 -35.26 -6.17 -30.47
C THR A 928 -35.35 -4.71 -30.01
N LYS A 929 -36.40 -3.97 -30.39
CA LYS A 929 -36.63 -2.55 -30.04
C LYS A 929 -36.41 -2.23 -28.55
N LEU A 930 -36.91 -3.09 -27.67
CA LEU A 930 -36.81 -2.95 -26.20
C LEU A 930 -35.63 -3.75 -25.63
N ARG A 931 -34.48 -3.72 -26.32
CA ARG A 931 -33.19 -4.23 -25.87
C ARG A 931 -32.11 -3.24 -26.28
N VAL A 932 -31.12 -3.04 -25.42
CA VAL A 932 -29.93 -2.22 -25.74
C VAL A 932 -29.14 -2.93 -26.85
N PRO A 933 -28.85 -2.29 -27.99
CA PRO A 933 -28.12 -2.92 -29.10
C PRO A 933 -26.67 -3.29 -28.75
N GLU A 934 -26.14 -4.35 -29.36
CA GLU A 934 -24.76 -4.80 -29.06
C GLU A 934 -23.67 -3.79 -29.47
N PHE A 935 -23.94 -2.95 -30.48
CA PHE A 935 -23.05 -1.85 -30.85
C PHE A 935 -23.04 -0.69 -29.84
N VAL A 936 -24.04 -0.62 -28.95
CA VAL A 936 -24.07 0.32 -27.81
C VAL A 936 -23.29 -0.26 -26.62
N TRP A 937 -23.42 -1.57 -26.37
CA TRP A 937 -22.64 -2.27 -25.33
C TRP A 937 -21.13 -2.28 -25.61
N THR A 938 -20.74 -2.47 -26.87
CA THR A 938 -19.34 -2.42 -27.36
C THR A 938 -18.94 -1.02 -27.86
N GLY A 939 -19.79 -0.03 -27.62
CA GLY A 939 -19.62 1.35 -28.06
C GLY A 939 -18.61 2.14 -27.23
N THR A 940 -18.14 3.23 -27.80
CA THR A 940 -17.50 4.30 -27.03
C THR A 940 -18.46 4.88 -26.01
N ARG A 941 -17.90 5.54 -25.00
CA ARG A 941 -18.62 6.35 -24.01
C ARG A 941 -19.64 7.29 -24.67
N GLU A 942 -19.25 7.94 -25.76
CA GLU A 942 -20.07 8.88 -26.53
C GLU A 942 -21.21 8.16 -27.26
N THR A 943 -20.97 6.95 -27.77
CA THR A 943 -22.01 6.12 -28.42
C THR A 943 -23.05 5.67 -27.40
N ALA A 944 -22.63 5.25 -26.20
CA ALA A 944 -23.54 4.91 -25.11
C ALA A 944 -24.31 6.13 -24.59
N ALA A 945 -23.64 7.28 -24.44
CA ALA A 945 -24.26 8.54 -24.06
C ALA A 945 -25.30 9.01 -25.09
N ALA A 946 -25.00 8.89 -26.39
CA ALA A 946 -25.92 9.25 -27.47
C ALA A 946 -27.18 8.37 -27.45
N TYR A 947 -27.05 7.06 -27.23
CA TYR A 947 -28.20 6.17 -27.05
C TYR A 947 -29.08 6.59 -25.87
N LEU A 948 -28.47 6.85 -24.70
CA LEU A 948 -29.21 7.33 -23.53
C LEU A 948 -29.85 8.70 -23.78
N ARG A 949 -29.17 9.62 -24.46
CA ARG A 949 -29.72 10.94 -24.83
C ARG A 949 -30.97 10.81 -25.69
N GLY A 950 -30.94 9.95 -26.72
CA GLY A 950 -32.11 9.71 -27.56
C GLY A 950 -33.27 9.09 -26.79
N LEU A 951 -32.99 8.09 -25.95
CA LEU A 951 -34.00 7.41 -25.14
C LEU A 951 -34.64 8.32 -24.08
N TYR A 952 -33.83 9.15 -23.41
CA TYR A 952 -34.32 10.08 -22.40
C TYR A 952 -35.06 11.27 -23.03
N ALA A 953 -34.65 11.74 -24.22
CA ALA A 953 -35.37 12.80 -24.93
C ALA A 953 -36.81 12.40 -25.28
N ALA A 954 -37.04 11.13 -25.61
CA ALA A 954 -38.37 10.54 -25.81
C ALA A 954 -39.11 10.29 -24.48
N ASP A 955 -38.75 9.21 -23.77
CA ASP A 955 -39.59 8.62 -22.72
C ASP A 955 -39.34 9.16 -21.29
N ALA A 956 -38.31 9.99 -21.07
CA ALA A 956 -37.94 10.42 -19.71
C ALA A 956 -38.60 11.73 -19.25
N SER A 957 -38.88 11.77 -17.94
CA SER A 957 -39.42 12.90 -17.21
C SER A 957 -38.48 13.37 -16.11
N VAL A 958 -38.62 14.64 -15.71
CA VAL A 958 -37.86 15.27 -14.62
C VAL A 958 -38.79 15.97 -13.63
N GLU A 959 -38.60 15.66 -12.35
CA GLU A 959 -39.40 16.20 -11.25
C GLU A 959 -38.48 16.88 -10.23
N ALA A 960 -38.93 18.02 -9.70
CA ALA A 960 -38.22 18.78 -8.66
C ALA A 960 -39.21 19.28 -7.59
N SER A 961 -39.15 18.69 -6.39
CA SER A 961 -40.03 19.02 -5.27
C SER A 961 -39.22 19.27 -4.00
N GLY A 962 -39.27 20.52 -3.51
CA GLY A 962 -38.39 20.97 -2.44
C GLY A 962 -36.92 20.87 -2.86
N GLU A 963 -36.16 20.08 -2.11
CA GLU A 963 -34.76 19.75 -2.39
C GLU A 963 -34.61 18.42 -3.17
N ILE A 964 -35.68 17.63 -3.28
CA ILE A 964 -35.67 16.35 -3.99
C ILE A 964 -35.74 16.60 -5.49
N THR A 965 -34.83 15.96 -6.23
CA THR A 965 -34.66 16.14 -7.68
C THR A 965 -34.50 14.76 -8.31
N THR A 966 -35.44 14.39 -9.16
CA THR A 966 -35.57 13.03 -9.70
C THR A 966 -35.66 13.08 -11.22
N CYS A 967 -34.88 12.24 -11.90
CA CYS A 967 -35.14 11.89 -13.29
C CYS A 967 -35.71 10.47 -13.35
N SER A 968 -36.74 10.25 -14.18
CA SER A 968 -37.38 8.95 -14.33
C SER A 968 -37.58 8.57 -15.79
N LEU A 969 -37.35 7.30 -16.11
CA LEU A 969 -37.61 6.69 -17.42
C LEU A 969 -38.58 5.54 -17.23
N ALA A 970 -39.74 5.57 -17.89
CA ALA A 970 -40.74 4.50 -17.79
C ALA A 970 -40.66 3.55 -18.99
N SER A 971 -41.00 2.27 -18.79
CA SER A 971 -41.15 1.30 -19.89
C SER A 971 -41.98 0.09 -19.44
N VAL A 972 -42.66 -0.55 -20.40
CA VAL A 972 -43.36 -1.82 -20.18
C VAL A 972 -42.40 -3.01 -20.07
N SER A 973 -41.13 -2.86 -20.48
CA SER A 973 -40.12 -3.92 -20.39
C SER A 973 -39.20 -3.72 -19.17
N ARG A 974 -39.37 -4.57 -18.15
CA ARG A 974 -38.45 -4.64 -16.99
C ARG A 974 -37.03 -5.02 -17.40
N GLU A 975 -36.88 -5.96 -18.35
CA GLU A 975 -35.59 -6.40 -18.87
C GLU A 975 -34.83 -5.25 -19.55
N PHE A 976 -35.55 -4.42 -20.31
CA PHE A 976 -34.98 -3.24 -20.96
C PHE A 976 -34.43 -2.24 -19.94
N LEU A 977 -35.23 -1.88 -18.92
CA LEU A 977 -34.79 -0.94 -17.89
C LEU A 977 -33.65 -1.51 -17.03
N ALA A 978 -33.56 -2.82 -16.84
CA ALA A 978 -32.41 -3.46 -16.18
C ALA A 978 -31.14 -3.35 -17.05
N GLN A 979 -31.25 -3.41 -18.38
CA GLN A 979 -30.13 -3.14 -19.28
C GLN A 979 -29.70 -1.66 -19.22
N ILE A 980 -30.64 -0.71 -19.20
CA ILE A 980 -30.33 0.72 -18.98
C ILE A 980 -29.66 0.93 -17.61
N GLN A 981 -30.09 0.23 -16.56
CA GLN A 981 -29.45 0.28 -15.24
C GLN A 981 -27.98 -0.15 -15.27
N ILE A 982 -27.62 -1.18 -16.05
CA ILE A 982 -26.22 -1.61 -16.21
C ILE A 982 -25.41 -0.54 -16.96
N LEU A 983 -25.95 0.08 -18.02
CA LEU A 983 -25.29 1.20 -18.70
C LEU A 983 -25.06 2.40 -17.78
N LEU A 984 -26.06 2.78 -16.98
CA LEU A 984 -25.95 3.87 -16.01
C LEU A 984 -24.92 3.55 -14.92
N ALA A 985 -24.89 2.30 -14.42
CA ALA A 985 -23.87 1.87 -13.48
C ALA A 985 -22.45 1.95 -14.07
N ASN A 986 -22.27 1.63 -15.35
CA ASN A 986 -20.98 1.79 -16.03
C ASN A 986 -20.55 3.27 -16.16
N LEU A 987 -21.51 4.19 -16.23
CA LEU A 987 -21.31 5.65 -16.18
C LEU A 987 -21.13 6.21 -14.76
N GLY A 988 -21.12 5.36 -13.72
CA GLY A 988 -21.06 5.80 -12.31
C GLY A 988 -22.36 6.46 -11.81
N ILE A 989 -23.49 6.22 -12.49
CA ILE A 989 -24.81 6.75 -12.12
C ILE A 989 -25.62 5.65 -11.43
N LYS A 990 -25.93 5.84 -10.13
CA LYS A 990 -26.82 4.92 -9.42
C LYS A 990 -28.27 5.17 -9.79
N SER A 991 -28.94 4.15 -10.31
CA SER A 991 -30.40 4.13 -10.52
C SER A 991 -31.10 3.05 -9.68
N SER A 992 -32.43 3.22 -9.52
CA SER A 992 -33.34 2.27 -8.86
C SER A 992 -34.52 1.92 -9.77
N LEU A 993 -34.71 0.64 -10.09
CA LEU A 993 -35.81 0.12 -10.89
C LEU A 993 -37.01 -0.23 -9.99
N THR A 994 -38.19 0.30 -10.30
CA THR A 994 -39.43 0.09 -9.50
C THR A 994 -40.62 -0.19 -10.42
N LYS A 995 -41.62 -0.94 -9.94
CA LYS A 995 -42.92 -1.08 -10.63
C LYS A 995 -43.78 0.15 -10.37
N MET A 996 -44.46 0.67 -11.39
CA MET A 996 -45.42 1.77 -11.27
C MET A 996 -46.83 1.25 -10.98
N HIS A 997 -47.32 0.33 -11.80
CA HIS A 997 -48.61 -0.32 -11.64
C HIS A 997 -48.61 -1.71 -12.30
N ASP A 998 -49.54 -2.54 -11.87
CA ASP A 998 -49.82 -3.85 -12.46
C ASP A 998 -50.58 -3.72 -13.80
N ALA A 999 -50.70 -4.84 -14.51
CA ALA A 999 -51.55 -4.94 -15.70
C ALA A 999 -53.02 -5.08 -15.29
N GLY A 1000 -53.92 -4.40 -16.01
CA GLY A 1000 -55.35 -4.43 -15.68
C GLY A 1000 -56.21 -3.56 -16.60
N LEU A 1001 -57.53 -3.66 -16.40
CA LEU A 1001 -58.49 -2.74 -17.04
C LEU A 1001 -58.53 -1.44 -16.23
N VAL A 1002 -58.28 -0.32 -16.91
CA VAL A 1002 -58.33 1.03 -16.35
C VAL A 1002 -59.23 1.90 -17.22
N MET A 1003 -60.08 2.71 -16.59
CA MET A 1003 -60.85 3.73 -17.27
C MET A 1003 -59.90 4.86 -17.71
N LEU A 1004 -59.71 5.01 -19.02
CA LEU A 1004 -58.91 6.08 -19.61
C LEU A 1004 -59.78 6.92 -20.56
N PRO A 1005 -59.42 8.20 -20.82
CA PRO A 1005 -60.14 9.03 -21.76
C PRO A 1005 -60.22 8.39 -23.15
N ASP A 1006 -61.41 8.36 -23.75
CA ASP A 1006 -61.66 7.68 -25.04
C ASP A 1006 -61.22 8.50 -26.28
N GLY A 1007 -60.60 9.66 -26.06
CA GLY A 1007 -60.23 10.63 -27.09
C GLY A 1007 -61.41 11.41 -27.69
N ARG A 1008 -62.63 11.24 -27.16
CA ARG A 1008 -63.86 11.91 -27.60
C ARG A 1008 -64.61 12.63 -26.47
N GLY A 1009 -64.03 12.65 -25.27
CA GLY A 1009 -64.56 13.34 -24.08
C GLY A 1009 -65.33 12.43 -23.11
N GLY A 1010 -65.33 11.11 -23.33
CA GLY A 1010 -65.79 10.12 -22.36
C GLY A 1010 -64.62 9.33 -21.75
N GLU A 1011 -64.94 8.42 -20.85
CA GLU A 1011 -64.01 7.39 -20.35
C GLU A 1011 -64.42 6.02 -20.89
N ARG A 1012 -63.43 5.17 -21.17
CA ARG A 1012 -63.62 3.80 -21.62
C ARG A 1012 -62.60 2.89 -20.94
N GLU A 1013 -62.98 1.64 -20.66
CA GLU A 1013 -62.03 0.63 -20.20
C GLU A 1013 -61.01 0.30 -21.29
N TYR A 1014 -59.74 0.47 -20.97
CA TYR A 1014 -58.62 0.01 -21.78
C TYR A 1014 -57.78 -0.98 -20.96
N TRP A 1015 -57.27 -2.02 -21.64
CA TRP A 1015 -56.27 -2.89 -21.03
C TRP A 1015 -54.92 -2.17 -21.01
N GLN A 1016 -54.42 -1.90 -19.81
CA GLN A 1016 -53.10 -1.33 -19.58
C GLN A 1016 -52.14 -2.47 -19.21
N ALA A 1017 -51.00 -2.54 -19.89
CA ALA A 1017 -49.92 -3.45 -19.53
C ALA A 1017 -49.27 -3.02 -18.21
N GLU A 1018 -48.52 -3.91 -17.55
CA GLU A 1018 -47.70 -3.50 -16.40
C GLU A 1018 -46.61 -2.50 -16.83
N LEU A 1019 -46.32 -1.54 -15.96
CA LEU A 1019 -45.36 -0.47 -16.25
C LEU A 1019 -44.30 -0.42 -15.15
N PHE A 1020 -43.05 -0.31 -15.57
CA PHE A 1020 -41.88 -0.16 -14.71
C PHE A 1020 -41.24 1.21 -14.95
N ARG A 1021 -40.49 1.71 -13.96
CA ARG A 1021 -39.70 2.94 -14.08
C ARG A 1021 -38.33 2.80 -13.46
N LEU A 1022 -37.35 3.40 -14.11
CA LEU A 1022 -35.98 3.55 -13.65
C LEU A 1022 -35.81 4.97 -13.10
N LEU A 1023 -35.38 5.09 -11.84
CA LEU A 1023 -35.27 6.35 -11.11
C LEU A 1023 -33.81 6.69 -10.83
N VAL A 1024 -33.41 7.93 -11.12
CA VAL A 1024 -32.17 8.54 -10.62
C VAL A 1024 -32.57 9.67 -9.68
N THR A 1025 -32.17 9.59 -8.41
CA THR A 1025 -32.63 10.48 -7.31
C THR A 1025 -31.51 11.22 -6.59
N SER A 1026 -30.25 10.91 -6.90
CA SER A 1026 -29.10 11.60 -6.32
C SER A 1026 -28.82 12.88 -7.12
N ILE A 1027 -28.57 14.01 -6.46
CA ILE A 1027 -28.26 15.28 -7.16
C ILE A 1027 -27.03 15.11 -8.07
N GLN A 1028 -26.00 14.39 -7.61
CA GLN A 1028 -24.81 14.09 -8.41
C GLN A 1028 -25.13 13.18 -9.61
N GLY A 1029 -25.98 12.17 -9.46
CA GLY A 1029 -26.39 11.29 -10.56
C GLY A 1029 -27.27 12.02 -11.58
N CYS A 1030 -28.22 12.84 -11.12
CA CYS A 1030 -29.02 13.71 -11.99
C CYS A 1030 -28.14 14.75 -12.73
N ARG A 1031 -27.07 15.28 -12.09
CA ARG A 1031 -26.11 16.18 -12.75
C ARG A 1031 -25.28 15.46 -13.81
N LEU A 1032 -24.79 14.25 -13.54
CA LEU A 1032 -24.09 13.43 -14.53
C LEU A 1032 -25.01 13.10 -15.71
N LEU A 1033 -26.26 12.70 -15.44
CA LEU A 1033 -27.26 12.39 -16.45
C LEU A 1033 -27.65 13.63 -17.28
N GLU A 1034 -27.76 14.81 -16.66
CA GLU A 1034 -27.99 16.08 -17.37
C GLU A 1034 -26.83 16.40 -18.31
N ASN A 1035 -25.58 16.27 -17.84
CA ASN A 1035 -24.39 16.49 -18.67
C ASN A 1035 -24.29 15.54 -19.87
N LEU A 1036 -24.94 14.37 -19.82
CA LEU A 1036 -24.97 13.37 -20.90
C LEU A 1036 -26.17 13.53 -21.84
N THR A 1037 -27.32 13.97 -21.33
CA THR A 1037 -28.62 13.92 -22.04
C THR A 1037 -29.27 15.27 -22.30
N GLY A 1038 -29.01 16.28 -21.45
CA GLY A 1038 -29.67 17.59 -21.51
C GLY A 1038 -31.17 17.59 -21.21
N ILE A 1039 -31.67 16.57 -20.49
CA ILE A 1039 -33.11 16.31 -20.30
C ILE A 1039 -33.84 17.42 -19.51
N GLY A 1040 -33.18 18.03 -18.52
CA GLY A 1040 -33.69 19.14 -17.73
C GLY A 1040 -33.84 20.42 -18.54
N ALA A 1041 -32.88 20.70 -19.42
CA ALA A 1041 -32.96 21.77 -20.41
C ALA A 1041 -34.07 21.51 -21.45
N LEU A 1042 -34.15 20.28 -22.00
CA LEU A 1042 -35.17 19.88 -22.97
C LEU A 1042 -36.59 20.04 -22.41
N ARG A 1043 -36.84 19.58 -21.18
CA ARG A 1043 -38.13 19.70 -20.49
C ARG A 1043 -38.36 21.08 -19.84
N GLN A 1044 -37.47 22.05 -20.09
CA GLN A 1044 -37.52 23.44 -19.61
C GLN A 1044 -37.74 23.60 -18.09
N ASN A 1045 -37.31 22.63 -17.28
CA ASN A 1045 -37.59 22.61 -15.85
C ASN A 1045 -36.55 23.42 -15.07
N ALA A 1046 -36.76 24.73 -14.99
CA ALA A 1046 -35.84 25.66 -14.31
C ALA A 1046 -35.55 25.29 -12.84
N ARG A 1047 -36.51 24.66 -12.13
CA ARG A 1047 -36.31 24.22 -10.74
C ARG A 1047 -35.40 22.99 -10.63
N PHE A 1048 -35.52 22.05 -11.58
CA PHE A 1048 -34.61 20.91 -11.69
C PHE A 1048 -33.19 21.40 -11.90
N LEU A 1049 -32.96 22.26 -12.90
CA LEU A 1049 -31.65 22.83 -13.22
C LEU A 1049 -31.04 23.59 -12.02
N ALA A 1050 -31.79 24.47 -11.36
CA ALA A 1050 -31.31 25.21 -10.19
C ALA A 1050 -30.99 24.30 -8.97
N ASN A 1051 -31.64 23.14 -8.85
CA ASN A 1051 -31.28 22.17 -7.82
C ASN A 1051 -29.97 21.42 -8.15
N LEU A 1052 -29.59 21.28 -9.43
CA LEU A 1052 -28.34 20.61 -9.82
C LEU A 1052 -27.09 21.41 -9.46
N GLU A 1053 -27.17 22.73 -9.26
CA GLU A 1053 -26.04 23.58 -8.85
C GLU A 1053 -25.66 23.39 -7.37
N LYS A 1054 -26.55 22.83 -6.55
CA LYS A 1054 -26.35 22.68 -5.10
C LYS A 1054 -25.24 21.68 -4.76
N ALA A 1055 -24.55 21.91 -3.65
CA ALA A 1055 -23.60 20.96 -3.07
C ALA A 1055 -24.33 19.76 -2.44
N GLY A 1056 -24.61 18.74 -3.25
CA GLY A 1056 -25.20 17.48 -2.78
C GLY A 1056 -24.19 16.54 -2.12
N TYR A 1057 -24.68 15.61 -1.30
CA TYR A 1057 -23.90 14.49 -0.80
C TYR A 1057 -23.45 13.56 -1.94
N ALA A 1058 -22.29 12.92 -1.77
CA ALA A 1058 -21.80 11.89 -2.70
C ALA A 1058 -22.80 10.74 -2.86
N GLN A 1059 -22.88 10.18 -4.07
CA GLN A 1059 -23.74 9.03 -4.35
C GLN A 1059 -23.35 7.83 -3.46
N LYS A 1060 -24.31 7.23 -2.77
CA LYS A 1060 -24.10 5.98 -2.03
C LYS A 1060 -24.14 4.80 -2.99
N MET A 1061 -22.98 4.45 -3.54
CA MET A 1061 -22.76 3.36 -4.50
C MET A 1061 -22.82 1.98 -3.83
N HIS A 1062 -23.99 1.62 -3.31
CA HIS A 1062 -24.33 0.28 -2.85
C HIS A 1062 -25.80 -0.04 -3.18
N ALA A 1063 -26.14 -1.30 -3.42
CA ALA A 1063 -27.50 -1.78 -3.62
C ALA A 1063 -27.93 -2.68 -2.46
N THR A 1064 -29.18 -2.57 -2.05
CA THR A 1064 -29.75 -3.28 -0.89
C THR A 1064 -30.24 -4.65 -1.34
N PHE A 1065 -29.61 -5.73 -0.88
CA PHE A 1065 -30.05 -7.09 -1.18
C PHE A 1065 -31.49 -7.33 -0.70
N GLU A 1066 -32.34 -7.85 -1.58
CA GLU A 1066 -33.76 -8.11 -1.32
C GLU A 1066 -34.07 -9.60 -1.26
N ALA A 1067 -33.64 -10.37 -2.25
CA ALA A 1067 -33.96 -11.78 -2.40
C ALA A 1067 -32.87 -12.54 -3.17
N LEU A 1068 -32.85 -13.86 -3.01
CA LEU A 1068 -32.10 -14.80 -3.83
C LEU A 1068 -33.10 -15.73 -4.52
N GLU A 1069 -33.18 -15.68 -5.84
CA GLU A 1069 -34.09 -16.52 -6.63
C GLU A 1069 -33.33 -17.73 -7.18
N PRO A 1070 -33.68 -18.98 -6.85
CA PRO A 1070 -33.09 -20.14 -7.49
C PRO A 1070 -33.53 -20.23 -8.97
N LEU A 1071 -32.61 -20.63 -9.84
CA LEU A 1071 -32.84 -20.79 -11.27
C LEU A 1071 -32.57 -22.26 -11.71
N PRO A 1072 -33.02 -22.67 -12.91
CA PRO A 1072 -32.58 -23.92 -13.52
C PRO A 1072 -31.06 -23.98 -13.65
N ASN A 1073 -30.52 -25.17 -13.88
CA ASN A 1073 -29.10 -25.29 -14.12
C ASN A 1073 -28.68 -24.60 -15.42
N GLU A 1074 -27.54 -23.91 -15.40
CA GLU A 1074 -26.92 -23.27 -16.58
C GLU A 1074 -25.41 -23.45 -16.52
N ASP A 1075 -24.70 -23.39 -17.66
CA ASP A 1075 -23.25 -23.46 -17.68
C ASP A 1075 -22.59 -22.32 -16.88
N ALA A 1076 -21.59 -22.64 -16.04
CA ALA A 1076 -20.84 -21.64 -15.29
C ALA A 1076 -19.37 -21.54 -15.68
N PHE A 1077 -19.04 -20.31 -16.03
CA PHE A 1077 -17.81 -19.77 -16.52
C PHE A 1077 -17.01 -19.08 -15.40
N CYS A 1078 -15.72 -18.84 -15.65
CA CYS A 1078 -14.87 -17.98 -14.82
C CYS A 1078 -13.69 -17.48 -15.66
N LEU A 1079 -13.17 -16.27 -15.40
CA LEU A 1079 -11.87 -15.83 -15.92
C LEU A 1079 -10.93 -15.56 -14.76
N GLN A 1080 -9.61 -15.57 -14.99
CA GLN A 1080 -8.64 -15.20 -13.96
C GLN A 1080 -8.49 -13.68 -13.90
N VAL A 1081 -8.76 -13.05 -12.75
CA VAL A 1081 -8.50 -11.61 -12.53
C VAL A 1081 -7.11 -11.42 -11.91
N PHE A 1082 -6.25 -10.64 -12.56
CA PHE A 1082 -4.88 -10.37 -12.11
C PHE A 1082 -4.81 -9.10 -11.23
N SER A 1083 -5.37 -9.18 -10.03
CA SER A 1083 -5.31 -8.12 -9.02
C SER A 1083 -5.34 -8.68 -7.60
N ASP A 1084 -4.78 -7.96 -6.61
CA ASP A 1084 -4.70 -8.42 -5.20
C ASP A 1084 -6.05 -8.78 -4.56
N GLU A 1085 -7.12 -8.13 -5.01
CA GLU A 1085 -8.48 -8.41 -4.52
C GLU A 1085 -9.18 -9.51 -5.33
N HIS A 1086 -8.66 -9.88 -6.51
CA HIS A 1086 -9.30 -10.69 -7.55
C HIS A 1086 -10.77 -10.30 -7.81
N SER A 1087 -11.03 -8.99 -7.78
CA SER A 1087 -12.36 -8.40 -7.88
C SER A 1087 -12.66 -7.86 -9.28
N TRP A 1088 -13.91 -8.02 -9.71
CA TRP A 1088 -14.40 -7.57 -11.03
C TRP A 1088 -15.89 -7.23 -11.00
N THR A 1089 -16.32 -6.45 -11.98
CA THR A 1089 -17.67 -5.90 -12.07
C THR A 1089 -18.52 -6.66 -13.07
N VAL A 1090 -19.64 -7.20 -12.60
CA VAL A 1090 -20.60 -7.97 -13.40
C VAL A 1090 -22.01 -7.45 -13.14
N ASN A 1091 -22.74 -7.08 -14.20
CA ASN A 1091 -24.04 -6.37 -14.14
C ASN A 1091 -24.05 -5.14 -13.19
N GLY A 1092 -22.90 -4.49 -13.02
CA GLY A 1092 -22.71 -3.35 -12.11
C GLY A 1092 -22.47 -3.71 -10.63
N LEU A 1093 -22.47 -4.99 -10.25
CA LEU A 1093 -22.11 -5.46 -8.90
C LEU A 1093 -20.63 -5.84 -8.81
N ILE A 1094 -20.00 -5.60 -7.66
CA ILE A 1094 -18.62 -6.01 -7.38
C ILE A 1094 -18.56 -7.46 -6.85
N THR A 1095 -17.85 -8.33 -7.58
CA THR A 1095 -17.77 -9.78 -7.32
C THR A 1095 -16.35 -10.33 -7.37
N LYS A 1096 -16.12 -11.59 -6.95
CA LYS A 1096 -14.78 -12.18 -6.77
C LYS A 1096 -14.58 -13.59 -7.38
N ASN A 1097 -13.37 -13.83 -7.88
CA ASN A 1097 -12.87 -15.18 -8.18
C ASN A 1097 -12.71 -16.08 -6.96
N THR A 1098 -12.70 -17.39 -7.23
CA THR A 1098 -12.88 -18.47 -6.25
C THR A 1098 -12.21 -19.79 -6.81
N GLU A 1099 -11.75 -20.74 -5.95
CA GLU A 1099 -10.68 -21.77 -6.20
C GLU A 1099 -11.02 -23.14 -6.93
N ILE A 1100 -10.44 -24.32 -6.56
CA ILE A 1100 -10.28 -25.58 -7.37
C ILE A 1100 -10.81 -26.86 -6.66
N THR A 1101 -11.40 -27.87 -7.33
CA THR A 1101 -11.73 -29.18 -6.71
C THR A 1101 -11.06 -30.39 -7.41
N LEU A 1102 -10.77 -31.49 -6.68
CA LEU A 1102 -10.14 -32.72 -7.20
C LEU A 1102 -10.68 -34.00 -6.51
N ASN A 1103 -10.73 -35.12 -7.25
CA ASN A 1103 -11.13 -36.44 -6.73
C ASN A 1103 -10.11 -37.03 -5.74
N THR A 1104 -10.57 -37.86 -4.80
CA THR A 1104 -9.74 -38.64 -3.86
C THR A 1104 -10.36 -40.02 -3.60
N SER A 1105 -9.55 -41.04 -3.29
CA SER A 1105 -10.04 -42.42 -3.10
C SER A 1105 -9.33 -43.20 -1.99
N ASN A 1106 -9.82 -44.41 -1.72
CA ASN A 1106 -9.17 -45.39 -0.83
C ASN A 1106 -7.79 -45.87 -1.31
N ASP A 1107 -7.37 -45.52 -2.53
CA ASP A 1107 -6.08 -45.93 -3.10
C ASP A 1107 -5.21 -44.74 -3.55
N GLU A 1108 -5.79 -43.55 -3.78
CA GLU A 1108 -5.09 -42.40 -4.39
C GLU A 1108 -5.19 -41.09 -3.59
N THR A 1109 -4.02 -40.44 -3.44
CA THR A 1109 -3.86 -39.09 -2.87
C THR A 1109 -3.61 -38.11 -4.02
N ALA A 1110 -4.49 -37.11 -4.20
CA ALA A 1110 -4.36 -36.13 -5.26
C ALA A 1110 -3.24 -35.11 -4.96
N VAL A 1111 -2.54 -34.64 -6.00
CA VAL A 1111 -1.36 -33.77 -5.88
C VAL A 1111 -1.48 -32.55 -6.79
N CYS A 1112 -1.24 -31.35 -6.24
CA CYS A 1112 -1.25 -30.10 -7.00
C CYS A 1112 0.15 -29.48 -7.13
N ASN A 1113 0.47 -29.01 -8.35
CA ASN A 1113 1.70 -28.31 -8.73
C ASN A 1113 1.35 -26.91 -9.23
N LEU A 1114 1.90 -25.88 -8.56
CA LEU A 1114 1.68 -24.48 -8.93
C LEU A 1114 2.96 -23.85 -9.51
N GLY A 1115 2.77 -22.85 -10.38
CA GLY A 1115 3.81 -21.96 -10.89
C GLY A 1115 3.20 -20.59 -11.18
N SER A 1116 3.99 -19.54 -11.01
CA SER A 1116 3.58 -18.15 -11.21
C SER A 1116 4.29 -17.59 -12.45
N ILE A 1117 3.54 -16.95 -13.33
CA ILE A 1117 4.06 -16.24 -14.50
C ILE A 1117 3.99 -14.73 -14.20
N ILE A 1118 5.08 -13.99 -14.40
CA ILE A 1118 5.13 -12.55 -14.14
C ILE A 1118 4.89 -11.82 -15.47
N LEU A 1119 3.61 -11.55 -15.71
CA LEU A 1119 3.09 -11.10 -17.01
C LEU A 1119 3.74 -9.81 -17.51
N GLU A 1120 4.02 -8.86 -16.60
CA GLU A 1120 4.74 -7.61 -16.89
C GLU A 1120 6.07 -7.81 -17.63
N THR A 1121 6.76 -8.93 -17.40
CA THR A 1121 8.07 -9.22 -18.04
C THR A 1121 7.96 -10.02 -19.34
N HIS A 1122 6.76 -10.45 -19.73
CA HIS A 1122 6.48 -11.00 -21.07
C HIS A 1122 5.92 -9.94 -22.01
N LEU A 1123 5.23 -8.94 -21.47
CA LEU A 1123 4.56 -7.89 -22.24
C LEU A 1123 5.53 -6.78 -22.67
N ASP A 1124 5.50 -6.44 -23.96
CA ASP A 1124 6.21 -5.29 -24.53
C ASP A 1124 5.54 -3.96 -24.14
N ALA A 1125 6.15 -2.83 -24.53
CA ALA A 1125 5.60 -1.49 -24.26
C ALA A 1125 4.25 -1.20 -24.97
N LYS A 1126 3.69 -2.17 -25.70
CA LYS A 1126 2.37 -2.13 -26.36
C LYS A 1126 1.42 -3.21 -25.84
N GLY A 1127 1.87 -4.06 -24.90
CA GLY A 1127 1.05 -5.11 -24.29
C GLY A 1127 0.95 -6.42 -25.09
N ASN A 1128 1.97 -6.78 -25.88
CA ASN A 1128 2.10 -8.08 -26.58
C ASN A 1128 3.30 -8.88 -26.09
#